data_AF-A0A2H0QH57-F1
#
_entry.id   AF-A0A2H0QH57-F1
#
_cell.length_a   1.000
_cell.length_b   1.000
_cell.length_c   1.000
_cell.angle_alpha   90.00
_cell.angle_beta   90.00
_cell.angle_gamma   90.00
#
_symmetry.space_group_name_H-M   'P 1'
#
loop_
_entity.id
_entity.type
_entity.pdbx_description
1 polymer ?
#
loop_
_entity_poly.entity_id
_entity_poly.type
_entity_poly.pdbx_seq_one_letter_code
_entity_poly.pdbx_strand_id
1 'polypeptide(L)'
;MQTFNPVYIEDTLKESNYLEVTSMIRAAAKNFSGKAKESPIWEDSAFNLTKNVVVYCAAVYGYFTLTDCYKTMLKADSDEVIENLKTILSKKNAAAIYDEEEKFNISCAIQYFTEYALFEDKFKSGVLVSATTFLNQFQDYNAAKIFCPPKAQLTIKSMDDIIDEGKILLFHVKNEALARSMGTFIKLHYERSVLNRLKYPNRKKDRMAAIIADEFQDLVSVGQGGSIGDDKVCAKGREANFFLLAASQSINSIHNAIGNEKAAKELIQNFRTRIACHSSDIDTIRNFKELMGQEDVEKTSHSVSENSQKTTRNFILGGFDSKDANINESISTSNHKEHLVTGKEFSKLKSFEAFAQVYDGIETKFYKLFLKPSFLKKRHTKHKKVLKMLKEKEPSLLFSRIKKLLQKQGSTVASIALLFLSANSYAFPNVCSVVNAKEFNSCLNFRYTLTTCGSWPFVRPCYRFTYMVPQTFIEVSPNAGSSYFSTLPGAAVQLASAKALPPFGTEHDDDTQSYHARTLSVPFAQIPFNMLPCGGTRMPKLCFDGMSEHVAEHWSTGISDKYQPKFLAWSLAPKACLIKGAATSATGGTDVSFASDSPMCSIKLPTLPSFPPSNHSACNGWGTFYPRMGSYNGPASLTGALMIASRMKSISSEVFRATPSSFGEQWQMISPGSSSCFREGQNIGI
;
A
#
# COMPACT_ATOMS: atom_id res chain seq x y z
N MET A 1 20.69 -1.81 -30.12
CA MET A 1 19.44 -1.22 -29.58
C MET A 1 18.40 -1.37 -30.68
N GLN A 2 17.24 -1.95 -30.39
CA GLN A 2 16.17 -2.12 -31.39
C GLN A 2 15.32 -0.83 -31.42
N THR A 3 14.84 -0.46 -32.59
CA THR A 3 13.97 0.70 -32.84
C THR A 3 12.67 0.22 -33.48
N PHE A 4 11.59 0.92 -33.22
CA PHE A 4 10.25 0.56 -33.66
C PHE A 4 9.47 1.82 -33.96
N ASN A 5 8.66 1.88 -35.01
CA ASN A 5 7.78 3.02 -35.25
C ASN A 5 6.32 2.59 -35.02
N PRO A 6 5.67 3.04 -33.93
CA PRO A 6 4.32 2.63 -33.59
C PRO A 6 3.24 3.26 -34.47
N VAL A 7 3.54 4.33 -35.21
CA VAL A 7 2.51 5.01 -36.03
C VAL A 7 2.59 4.71 -37.51
N TYR A 8 3.64 4.00 -37.95
CA TYR A 8 3.81 3.66 -39.35
C TYR A 8 3.30 2.26 -39.66
N ILE A 9 2.42 2.18 -40.64
CA ILE A 9 1.93 0.94 -41.25
C ILE A 9 2.03 1.14 -42.77
N GLU A 10 2.38 0.09 -43.50
CA GLU A 10 2.27 0.12 -44.96
C GLU A 10 0.82 0.38 -45.39
N ASP A 11 0.62 1.16 -46.46
CA ASP A 11 -0.70 1.52 -46.98
C ASP A 11 -1.65 2.10 -45.91
N THR A 12 -1.15 3.05 -45.11
CA THR A 12 -1.92 3.67 -44.01
C THR A 12 -3.24 4.30 -44.48
N LEU A 13 -3.33 4.76 -45.73
CA LEU A 13 -4.54 5.37 -46.30
C LEU A 13 -5.58 4.37 -46.83
N LYS A 14 -5.26 3.07 -46.86
CA LYS A 14 -6.13 1.99 -47.35
C LYS A 14 -6.70 1.15 -46.24
N GLU A 15 -7.81 0.46 -46.51
CA GLU A 15 -8.49 -0.45 -45.57
C GLU A 15 -8.78 0.18 -44.20
N SER A 16 -8.89 1.51 -44.14
CA SER A 16 -9.00 2.25 -42.88
C SER A 16 -7.84 2.05 -41.90
N ASN A 17 -6.63 1.71 -42.35
CA ASN A 17 -5.45 1.50 -41.49
C ASN A 17 -5.11 2.72 -40.62
N TYR A 18 -5.37 3.94 -41.10
CA TYR A 18 -5.20 5.18 -40.33
C TYR A 18 -6.11 5.23 -39.09
N LEU A 19 -7.31 4.65 -39.13
CA LEU A 19 -8.18 4.53 -37.95
C LEU A 19 -7.57 3.59 -36.92
N GLU A 20 -6.91 2.51 -37.35
CA GLU A 20 -6.23 1.59 -36.45
C GLU A 20 -5.07 2.28 -35.72
N VAL A 21 -4.21 3.01 -36.45
CA VAL A 21 -3.13 3.83 -35.84
C VAL A 21 -3.70 4.81 -34.82
N THR A 22 -4.73 5.56 -35.22
CA THR A 22 -5.37 6.56 -34.36
C THR A 22 -5.97 5.93 -33.11
N SER A 23 -6.59 4.75 -33.24
CA SER A 23 -7.17 4.02 -32.10
C SER A 23 -6.11 3.57 -31.10
N MET A 24 -4.91 3.20 -31.56
CA MET A 24 -3.78 2.85 -30.70
C MET A 24 -3.24 4.08 -29.97
N ILE A 25 -3.11 5.22 -30.66
CA ILE A 25 -2.73 6.50 -30.01
C ILE A 25 -3.76 6.86 -28.93
N ARG A 26 -5.07 6.75 -29.22
CA ARG A 26 -6.14 7.01 -28.25
C ARG A 26 -6.05 6.09 -27.02
N ALA A 27 -5.89 4.79 -27.24
CA ALA A 27 -5.80 3.81 -26.16
C ALA A 27 -4.58 4.06 -25.26
N ALA A 28 -3.43 4.36 -25.87
CA ALA A 28 -2.21 4.67 -25.12
C ALA A 28 -2.30 6.03 -24.39
N ALA A 29 -2.87 7.06 -25.00
CA ALA A 29 -3.11 8.36 -24.37
C ALA A 29 -4.05 8.25 -23.16
N LYS A 30 -5.13 7.46 -23.28
CA LYS A 30 -6.06 7.23 -22.17
C LYS A 30 -5.40 6.49 -20.99
N ASN A 31 -4.52 5.54 -21.28
CA ASN A 31 -3.73 4.89 -20.23
C ASN A 31 -2.75 5.88 -19.57
N PHE A 32 -2.11 6.77 -20.34
CA PHE A 32 -1.14 7.74 -19.83
C PHE A 32 -1.75 8.84 -18.97
N SER A 33 -2.77 9.55 -19.47
CA SER A 33 -3.32 10.74 -18.79
C SER A 33 -4.00 10.41 -17.45
N GLY A 34 -4.30 9.13 -17.20
CA GLY A 34 -5.10 8.72 -16.06
C GLY A 34 -6.52 9.31 -16.13
N LYS A 35 -7.39 8.97 -15.18
CA LYS A 35 -8.75 9.50 -15.17
C LYS A 35 -8.81 10.88 -14.53
N ALA A 36 -8.44 11.91 -15.29
CA ALA A 36 -9.17 13.17 -15.17
C ALA A 36 -10.59 12.92 -15.71
N LYS A 37 -11.63 13.48 -15.07
CA LYS A 37 -12.98 13.55 -15.65
C LYS A 37 -12.96 14.56 -16.81
N GLU A 38 -12.18 14.29 -17.86
CA GLU A 38 -12.30 15.07 -19.09
C GLU A 38 -13.68 14.80 -19.70
N SER A 39 -14.34 15.87 -20.15
CA SER A 39 -15.64 15.74 -20.82
C SER A 39 -15.45 14.88 -22.09
N PRO A 40 -16.36 13.92 -22.38
CA PRO A 40 -16.29 13.08 -23.57
C PRO A 40 -16.06 13.85 -24.88
N ILE A 41 -16.53 15.11 -24.93
CA ILE A 41 -16.37 16.00 -26.08
C ILE A 41 -14.89 16.28 -26.43
N TRP A 42 -14.02 16.43 -25.42
CA TRP A 42 -12.60 16.73 -25.64
C TRP A 42 -11.88 15.49 -26.17
N GLU A 43 -12.18 14.32 -25.61
CA GLU A 43 -11.60 13.05 -26.06
C GLU A 43 -11.98 12.72 -27.50
N ASP A 44 -13.26 12.84 -27.85
CA ASP A 44 -13.74 12.51 -29.20
C ASP A 44 -13.25 13.53 -30.24
N SER A 45 -13.15 14.80 -29.86
CA SER A 45 -12.60 15.86 -30.74
C SER A 45 -11.09 15.69 -30.93
N ALA A 46 -10.34 15.36 -29.88
CA ALA A 46 -8.91 15.05 -29.97
C ALA A 46 -8.65 13.81 -30.82
N PHE A 47 -9.51 12.79 -30.73
CA PHE A 47 -9.46 11.61 -31.60
C PHE A 47 -9.67 11.98 -33.07
N ASN A 48 -10.68 12.82 -33.38
CA ASN A 48 -10.94 13.27 -34.74
C ASN A 48 -9.79 14.12 -35.31
N LEU A 49 -9.18 14.98 -34.50
CA LEU A 49 -7.99 15.74 -34.90
C LEU A 49 -6.83 14.78 -35.21
N THR A 50 -6.55 13.85 -34.30
CA THR A 50 -5.47 12.86 -34.46
C THR A 50 -5.67 12.01 -35.72
N LYS A 51 -6.91 11.58 -35.99
CA LYS A 51 -7.27 10.80 -37.19
C LYS A 51 -6.87 11.52 -38.47
N ASN A 52 -7.28 12.78 -38.61
CA ASN A 52 -7.00 13.56 -39.82
C ASN A 52 -5.52 13.99 -39.91
N VAL A 53 -4.83 14.16 -38.78
CA VAL A 53 -3.38 14.35 -38.75
C VAL A 53 -2.63 13.11 -39.23
N VAL A 54 -3.06 11.91 -38.87
CA VAL A 54 -2.48 10.65 -39.38
C VAL A 54 -2.67 10.54 -40.90
N VAL A 55 -3.86 10.87 -41.41
CA VAL A 55 -4.14 10.92 -42.86
C VAL A 55 -3.21 11.93 -43.54
N TYR A 56 -3.06 13.14 -42.97
CA TYR A 56 -2.13 14.14 -43.49
C TYR A 56 -0.69 13.63 -43.55
N CYS A 57 -0.20 13.05 -42.45
CA CYS A 57 1.18 12.58 -42.36
C CYS A 57 1.44 11.44 -43.37
N ALA A 58 0.48 10.53 -43.54
CA ALA A 58 0.56 9.45 -44.51
C ALA A 58 0.58 10.00 -45.96
N ALA A 59 -0.29 10.95 -46.28
CA ALA A 59 -0.38 11.53 -47.62
C ALA A 59 0.85 12.37 -47.98
N VAL A 60 1.33 13.22 -47.05
CA VAL A 60 2.39 14.20 -47.33
C VAL A 60 3.80 13.62 -47.17
N TYR A 61 4.04 12.86 -46.09
CA TYR A 61 5.38 12.36 -45.76
C TYR A 61 5.60 10.91 -46.22
N GLY A 62 4.53 10.12 -46.35
CA GLY A 62 4.60 8.68 -46.61
C GLY A 62 5.09 7.90 -45.39
N TYR A 63 6.34 8.14 -44.96
CA TYR A 63 6.87 7.67 -43.68
C TYR A 63 6.87 8.81 -42.66
N PHE A 64 6.25 8.58 -41.50
CA PHE A 64 6.11 9.57 -40.44
C PHE A 64 6.25 8.93 -39.07
N THR A 65 6.53 9.74 -38.07
CA THR A 65 6.73 9.35 -36.67
C THR A 65 5.79 10.10 -35.74
N LEU A 66 5.76 9.73 -34.46
CA LEU A 66 4.99 10.45 -33.43
C LEU A 66 5.40 11.94 -33.34
N THR A 67 6.67 12.24 -33.61
CA THR A 67 7.18 13.62 -33.64
C THR A 67 6.60 14.43 -34.79
N ASP A 68 6.40 13.79 -35.95
CA ASP A 68 5.80 14.44 -37.12
C ASP A 68 4.32 14.69 -36.87
N CYS A 69 3.58 13.72 -36.31
CA CYS A 69 2.19 13.91 -35.88
C CYS A 69 2.07 15.09 -34.90
N TYR A 70 2.94 15.18 -33.89
CA TYR A 70 2.95 16.28 -32.94
C TYR A 70 3.17 17.64 -33.63
N LYS A 71 4.15 17.74 -34.53
CA LYS A 71 4.41 18.98 -35.29
C LYS A 71 3.24 19.38 -36.19
N THR A 72 2.60 18.41 -36.83
CA THR A 72 1.42 18.65 -37.66
C THR A 72 0.22 19.12 -36.82
N MET A 73 0.00 18.56 -35.63
CA MET A 73 -1.06 19.02 -34.72
C MET A 73 -0.92 20.50 -34.36
N LEU A 74 0.31 20.97 -34.10
CA LEU A 74 0.57 22.39 -33.80
C LEU A 74 0.27 23.32 -34.97
N LYS A 75 0.24 22.79 -36.20
CA LYS A 75 -0.08 23.53 -37.42
C LYS A 75 -1.50 23.28 -37.93
N ALA A 76 -2.33 22.53 -37.21
CA ALA A 76 -3.64 22.07 -37.71
C ALA A 76 -4.61 23.21 -38.06
N ASP A 77 -4.44 24.40 -37.47
CA ASP A 77 -5.24 25.60 -37.71
C ASP A 77 -4.65 26.50 -38.83
N SER A 78 -3.56 26.08 -39.48
CA SER A 78 -2.93 26.84 -40.55
C SER A 78 -3.43 26.42 -41.93
N ASP A 79 -3.56 27.40 -42.84
CA ASP A 79 -3.88 27.16 -44.25
C ASP A 79 -2.83 26.26 -44.93
N GLU A 80 -1.59 26.24 -44.43
CA GLU A 80 -0.49 25.38 -44.90
C GLU A 80 -0.91 23.90 -44.99
N VAL A 81 -1.63 23.39 -43.98
CA VAL A 81 -2.06 21.99 -43.92
C VAL A 81 -3.07 21.69 -45.04
N ILE A 82 -4.01 22.60 -45.27
CA ILE A 82 -5.06 22.46 -46.29
C ILE A 82 -4.45 22.58 -47.69
N GLU A 83 -3.58 23.56 -47.91
CA GLU A 83 -2.90 23.80 -49.19
C GLU A 83 -2.01 22.61 -49.58
N ASN A 84 -1.27 22.04 -48.63
CA ASN A 84 -0.43 20.87 -48.87
C ASN A 84 -1.26 19.67 -49.37
N LEU A 85 -2.41 19.39 -48.75
CA LEU A 85 -3.30 18.30 -49.18
C LEU A 85 -3.94 18.56 -50.55
N LYS A 86 -4.42 19.79 -50.80
CA LYS A 86 -4.96 20.18 -52.12
C LYS A 86 -3.91 20.06 -53.22
N THR A 87 -2.68 20.45 -52.93
CA THR A 87 -1.55 20.36 -53.87
C THR A 87 -1.22 18.92 -54.22
N ILE A 88 -1.33 17.99 -53.26
CA ILE A 88 -1.11 16.57 -53.52
C ILE A 88 -2.16 16.00 -54.48
N LEU A 89 -3.44 16.36 -54.31
CA LEU A 89 -4.51 15.93 -55.20
C LEU A 89 -4.44 16.58 -56.60
N SER A 90 -3.93 17.81 -56.71
CA SER A 90 -3.84 18.54 -57.98
C SER A 90 -2.62 18.21 -58.84
N LYS A 91 -1.62 17.48 -58.29
CA LYS A 91 -0.45 17.03 -59.06
C LYS A 91 -0.91 16.18 -60.25
N LYS A 92 -0.34 16.43 -61.43
CA LYS A 92 -0.64 15.68 -62.69
C LYS A 92 -0.51 14.15 -62.56
N ASN A 93 0.29 13.67 -61.61
CA ASN A 93 0.50 12.24 -61.34
C ASN A 93 -0.30 11.72 -60.13
N ALA A 94 -1.20 12.50 -59.53
CA ALA A 94 -1.98 12.08 -58.36
C ALA A 94 -2.81 10.83 -58.62
N ALA A 95 -3.35 10.68 -59.84
CA ALA A 95 -4.09 9.49 -60.26
C ALA A 95 -3.22 8.22 -60.43
N ALA A 96 -1.90 8.37 -60.56
CA ALA A 96 -0.94 7.26 -60.60
C ALA A 96 -0.37 6.92 -59.22
N ILE A 97 -0.50 7.82 -58.25
CA ILE A 97 0.07 7.69 -56.90
C ILE A 97 -1.00 7.23 -55.89
N TYR A 98 -2.23 7.73 -56.02
CA TYR A 98 -3.34 7.42 -55.10
C TYR A 98 -4.54 6.83 -55.84
N ASP A 99 -5.10 5.77 -55.28
CA ASP A 99 -6.37 5.21 -55.73
C ASP A 99 -7.59 6.03 -55.28
N GLU A 100 -8.78 5.58 -55.66
CA GLU A 100 -10.04 6.28 -55.34
C GLU A 100 -10.35 6.28 -53.83
N GLU A 101 -9.99 5.23 -53.09
CA GLU A 101 -10.17 5.17 -51.63
C GLU A 101 -9.26 6.20 -50.96
N GLU A 102 -7.99 6.24 -51.35
CA GLU A 102 -7.00 7.17 -50.82
C GLU A 102 -7.37 8.62 -51.12
N LYS A 103 -7.80 8.93 -52.35
CA LYS A 103 -8.29 10.26 -52.72
C LYS A 103 -9.50 10.67 -51.90
N PHE A 104 -10.45 9.77 -51.69
CA PHE A 104 -11.62 10.02 -50.87
C PHE A 104 -11.21 10.34 -49.42
N ASN A 105 -10.34 9.53 -48.82
CA ASN A 105 -9.85 9.75 -47.45
C ASN A 105 -9.10 11.08 -47.30
N ILE A 106 -8.27 11.45 -48.29
CA ILE A 106 -7.58 12.76 -48.32
C ILE A 106 -8.60 13.90 -48.44
N SER A 107 -9.65 13.76 -49.28
CA SER A 107 -10.70 14.77 -49.43
C SER A 107 -11.48 15.01 -48.13
N CYS A 108 -11.78 13.94 -47.38
CA CYS A 108 -12.41 14.03 -46.07
C CYS A 108 -11.52 14.78 -45.06
N ALA A 109 -10.20 14.57 -45.10
CA ALA A 109 -9.27 15.31 -44.25
C ALA A 109 -9.24 16.82 -44.60
N ILE A 110 -9.28 17.17 -45.90
CA ILE A 110 -9.38 18.57 -46.35
C ILE A 110 -10.66 19.22 -45.80
N GLN A 111 -11.79 18.54 -45.93
CA GLN A 111 -13.06 19.02 -45.39
C GLN A 111 -12.96 19.22 -43.88
N TYR A 112 -12.43 18.24 -43.14
CA TYR A 112 -12.27 18.33 -41.70
C TYR A 112 -11.41 19.52 -41.26
N PHE A 113 -10.23 19.73 -41.86
CA PHE A 113 -9.37 20.86 -41.49
C PHE A 113 -10.01 22.22 -41.84
N THR A 114 -10.81 22.26 -42.92
CA THR A 114 -11.59 23.46 -43.27
C THR A 114 -12.66 23.75 -42.21
N GLU A 115 -13.37 22.72 -41.73
CA GLU A 115 -14.34 22.84 -40.64
C GLU A 115 -13.66 23.17 -39.30
N TYR A 116 -12.50 22.58 -39.04
CA TYR A 116 -11.74 22.79 -37.80
C TYR A 116 -11.29 24.24 -37.64
N ALA A 117 -10.87 24.89 -38.74
CA ALA A 117 -10.48 26.30 -38.76
C ALA A 117 -11.64 27.25 -38.38
N LEU A 118 -12.90 26.83 -38.60
CA LEU A 118 -14.10 27.61 -38.27
C LEU A 118 -14.51 27.50 -36.79
N PHE A 119 -13.93 26.58 -36.01
CA PHE A 119 -14.24 26.47 -34.59
C PHE A 119 -13.65 27.62 -33.77
N GLU A 120 -14.29 27.90 -32.62
CA GLU A 120 -13.81 28.92 -31.66
C GLU A 120 -12.41 28.58 -31.13
N ASP A 121 -11.54 29.59 -30.99
CA ASP A 121 -10.14 29.44 -30.55
C ASP A 121 -10.00 28.71 -29.20
N LYS A 122 -10.93 28.96 -28.28
CA LYS A 122 -10.95 28.27 -26.98
C LYS A 122 -11.20 26.77 -27.13
N PHE A 123 -12.09 26.39 -28.04
CA PHE A 123 -12.36 24.99 -28.35
C PHE A 123 -11.16 24.35 -29.04
N LYS A 124 -10.60 24.99 -30.07
CA LYS A 124 -9.40 24.52 -30.76
C LYS A 124 -8.24 24.30 -29.78
N SER A 125 -7.99 25.25 -28.89
CA SER A 125 -6.96 25.17 -27.86
C SER A 125 -7.18 23.98 -26.92
N GLY A 126 -8.41 23.75 -26.46
CA GLY A 126 -8.74 22.60 -25.62
C GLY A 126 -8.50 21.26 -26.33
N VAL A 127 -8.96 21.14 -27.58
CA VAL A 127 -8.73 19.94 -28.41
C VAL A 127 -7.25 19.69 -28.64
N LEU A 128 -6.47 20.74 -28.94
CA LEU A 128 -5.04 20.65 -29.18
C LEU A 128 -4.28 20.20 -27.93
N VAL A 129 -4.61 20.75 -26.76
CA VAL A 129 -4.01 20.34 -25.48
C VAL A 129 -4.28 18.86 -25.20
N SER A 130 -5.54 18.42 -25.33
CA SER A 130 -5.89 17.01 -25.13
C SER A 130 -5.18 16.07 -26.11
N ALA A 131 -5.06 16.43 -27.39
CA ALA A 131 -4.39 15.60 -28.39
C ALA A 131 -2.86 15.55 -28.22
N THR A 132 -2.23 16.65 -27.81
CA THR A 132 -0.76 16.78 -27.77
C THR A 132 -0.12 16.33 -26.46
N THR A 133 -0.86 16.33 -25.35
CA THR A 133 -0.33 16.00 -24.00
C THR A 133 0.41 14.66 -23.97
N PHE A 134 -0.17 13.63 -24.60
CA PHE A 134 0.44 12.31 -24.69
C PHE A 134 1.65 12.28 -25.62
N LEU A 135 1.54 12.88 -26.82
CA LEU A 135 2.61 12.90 -27.81
C LEU A 135 3.86 13.65 -27.33
N ASN A 136 3.69 14.62 -26.43
CA ASN A 136 4.79 15.40 -25.86
C ASN A 136 5.85 14.53 -25.17
N GLN A 137 5.49 13.36 -24.66
CA GLN A 137 6.44 12.43 -24.04
C GLN A 137 7.50 11.90 -25.02
N PHE A 138 7.18 11.87 -26.31
CA PHE A 138 8.08 11.39 -27.36
C PHE A 138 9.02 12.48 -27.87
N GLN A 139 8.98 13.69 -27.29
CA GLN A 139 10.00 14.71 -27.48
C GLN A 139 11.26 14.44 -26.62
N ASP A 140 11.18 13.54 -25.62
CA ASP A 140 12.37 13.09 -24.89
C ASP A 140 13.34 12.32 -25.81
N TYR A 141 14.63 12.59 -25.69
CA TYR A 141 15.66 11.99 -26.55
C TYR A 141 15.63 10.45 -26.53
N ASN A 142 15.42 9.82 -25.38
CA ASN A 142 15.42 8.35 -25.28
C ASN A 142 14.19 7.75 -25.94
N ALA A 143 13.02 8.37 -25.73
CA ALA A 143 11.77 7.94 -26.35
C ALA A 143 11.82 8.14 -27.87
N ALA A 144 12.24 9.32 -28.34
CA ALA A 144 12.40 9.63 -29.76
C ALA A 144 13.38 8.69 -30.45
N LYS A 145 14.52 8.37 -29.83
CA LYS A 145 15.53 7.47 -30.41
C LYS A 145 15.01 6.05 -30.63
N ILE A 146 14.08 5.57 -29.79
CA ILE A 146 13.54 4.22 -29.89
C ILE A 146 12.28 4.22 -30.79
N PHE A 147 11.38 5.19 -30.63
CA PHE A 147 10.03 5.20 -31.23
C PHE A 147 9.86 6.14 -32.43
N CYS A 148 10.77 7.09 -32.62
CA CYS A 148 10.79 8.00 -33.77
C CYS A 148 12.10 7.86 -34.58
N PRO A 149 12.53 6.64 -34.96
CA PRO A 149 13.73 6.48 -35.77
C PRO A 149 13.50 6.97 -37.20
N PRO A 150 14.53 7.47 -37.90
CA PRO A 150 14.45 7.64 -39.35
C PRO A 150 14.29 6.27 -40.02
N LYS A 151 13.63 6.21 -41.20
CA LYS A 151 13.31 4.96 -41.91
C LYS A 151 14.52 4.03 -42.11
N ALA A 152 15.71 4.60 -42.32
CA ALA A 152 16.96 3.84 -42.49
C ALA A 152 17.45 3.13 -41.21
N GLN A 153 17.07 3.61 -40.03
CA GLN A 153 17.49 3.06 -38.74
C GLN A 153 16.40 2.21 -38.08
N LEU A 154 15.28 1.95 -38.77
CA LEU A 154 14.18 1.12 -38.28
C LEU A 154 14.60 -0.36 -38.26
N THR A 155 14.63 -0.98 -37.08
CA THR A 155 15.03 -2.38 -36.95
C THR A 155 13.82 -3.32 -36.88
N ILE A 156 12.77 -2.95 -36.13
CA ILE A 156 11.49 -3.66 -36.08
C ILE A 156 10.58 -3.06 -37.15
N LYS A 157 10.48 -3.75 -38.29
CA LYS A 157 9.63 -3.34 -39.41
C LYS A 157 8.17 -3.73 -39.20
N SER A 158 7.95 -4.94 -38.70
CA SER A 158 6.61 -5.47 -38.45
C SER A 158 6.58 -6.24 -37.13
N MET A 159 5.51 -6.02 -36.34
CA MET A 159 5.24 -6.83 -35.16
C MET A 159 4.79 -8.24 -35.55
N ASP A 160 4.23 -8.41 -36.75
CA ASP A 160 3.81 -9.70 -37.29
C ASP A 160 5.00 -10.65 -37.44
N ASP A 161 6.12 -10.16 -37.97
CA ASP A 161 7.37 -10.93 -38.11
C ASP A 161 7.91 -11.37 -36.74
N ILE A 162 7.83 -10.51 -35.72
CA ILE A 162 8.27 -10.85 -34.36
C ILE A 162 7.47 -12.04 -33.83
N ILE A 163 6.15 -11.98 -34.00
CA ILE A 163 5.23 -12.96 -33.44
C ILE A 163 5.28 -14.29 -34.20
N ASP A 164 5.37 -14.26 -35.53
CA ASP A 164 5.32 -15.45 -36.36
C ASP A 164 6.67 -16.19 -36.43
N GLU A 165 7.80 -15.46 -36.35
CA GLU A 165 9.13 -16.06 -36.23
C GLU A 165 9.44 -16.53 -34.80
N GLY A 166 8.66 -16.09 -33.81
CA GLY A 166 8.85 -16.44 -32.40
C GLY A 166 10.02 -15.70 -31.74
N LYS A 167 10.27 -14.45 -32.14
CA LYS A 167 11.28 -13.57 -31.53
C LYS A 167 10.84 -13.12 -30.13
N ILE A 168 11.79 -12.99 -29.22
CA ILE A 168 11.54 -12.51 -27.85
C ILE A 168 11.84 -11.01 -27.80
N LEU A 169 10.83 -10.22 -27.47
CA LEU A 169 10.96 -8.79 -27.21
C LEU A 169 11.08 -8.55 -25.71
N LEU A 170 12.18 -7.93 -25.27
CA LEU A 170 12.36 -7.48 -23.89
C LEU A 170 12.33 -5.96 -23.86
N PHE A 171 11.34 -5.40 -23.17
CA PHE A 171 11.16 -3.96 -23.02
C PHE A 171 11.57 -3.53 -21.62
N HIS A 172 12.53 -2.60 -21.53
CA HIS A 172 13.00 -2.05 -20.26
C HIS A 172 13.38 -0.59 -20.44
N VAL A 173 12.73 0.29 -19.69
CA VAL A 173 13.01 1.74 -19.65
C VAL A 173 13.13 2.15 -18.19
N LYS A 174 14.16 2.96 -17.87
CA LYS A 174 14.43 3.39 -16.48
C LYS A 174 13.43 4.39 -15.94
N ASN A 175 12.91 5.27 -16.80
CA ASN A 175 11.91 6.26 -16.42
C ASN A 175 10.53 5.61 -16.45
N GLU A 176 9.86 5.57 -15.31
CA GLU A 176 8.56 4.92 -15.10
C GLU A 176 7.45 5.53 -15.98
N ALA A 177 7.37 6.86 -16.08
CA ALA A 177 6.34 7.54 -16.87
C ALA A 177 6.50 7.26 -18.38
N LEU A 178 7.73 7.19 -18.87
CA LEU A 178 8.01 6.79 -20.26
C LEU A 178 7.79 5.28 -20.45
N ALA A 179 8.16 4.45 -19.48
CA ALA A 179 7.98 3.01 -19.53
C ALA A 179 6.50 2.63 -19.68
N ARG A 180 5.61 3.32 -18.96
CA ARG A 180 4.16 3.14 -19.07
C ARG A 180 3.66 3.41 -20.49
N SER A 181 3.91 4.60 -21.01
CA SER A 181 3.39 5.01 -22.32
C SER A 181 3.98 4.20 -23.47
N MET A 182 5.30 3.98 -23.45
CA MET A 182 5.99 3.20 -24.47
C MET A 182 5.62 1.71 -24.40
N GLY A 183 5.51 1.16 -23.18
CA GLY A 183 5.12 -0.22 -22.94
C GLY A 183 3.71 -0.50 -23.43
N THR A 184 2.76 0.40 -23.16
CA THR A 184 1.38 0.28 -23.63
C THR A 184 1.32 0.26 -25.15
N PHE A 185 2.08 1.10 -25.86
CA PHE A 185 2.17 1.05 -27.32
C PHE A 185 2.66 -0.31 -27.82
N ILE A 186 3.83 -0.77 -27.34
CA ILE A 186 4.39 -2.06 -27.76
C ILE A 186 3.38 -3.18 -27.53
N LYS A 187 2.71 -3.17 -26.36
CA LYS A 187 1.69 -4.15 -26.01
C LYS A 187 0.51 -4.12 -26.97
N LEU A 188 -0.07 -2.95 -27.24
CA LEU A 188 -1.20 -2.80 -28.18
C LEU A 188 -0.84 -3.27 -29.60
N HIS A 189 0.37 -2.98 -30.07
CA HIS A 189 0.84 -3.50 -31.37
C HIS A 189 1.02 -5.01 -31.36
N TYR A 190 1.56 -5.56 -30.28
CA TYR A 190 1.70 -7.01 -30.12
C TYR A 190 0.33 -7.69 -30.12
N GLU A 191 -0.60 -7.20 -29.31
CA GLU A 191 -1.98 -7.68 -29.23
C GLU A 191 -2.71 -7.63 -30.58
N ARG A 192 -2.58 -6.51 -31.29
CA ARG A 192 -3.13 -6.36 -32.65
C ARG A 192 -2.57 -7.42 -33.59
N SER A 193 -1.25 -7.61 -33.57
CA SER A 193 -0.59 -8.61 -34.42
C SER A 193 -1.04 -10.04 -34.09
N VAL A 194 -1.30 -10.36 -32.82
CA VAL A 194 -1.91 -11.64 -32.42
C VAL A 194 -3.31 -11.78 -33.01
N LEU A 195 -4.17 -10.77 -32.87
CA LEU A 195 -5.54 -10.81 -33.42
C LEU A 195 -5.55 -10.87 -34.96
N ASN A 196 -4.55 -10.29 -35.63
CA ASN A 196 -4.38 -10.37 -37.07
C ASN A 196 -4.19 -11.81 -37.58
N ARG A 197 -3.72 -12.76 -36.75
CA ARG A 197 -3.72 -14.20 -37.10
C ARG A 197 -5.14 -14.77 -37.31
N LEU A 198 -6.17 -14.12 -36.76
CA LEU A 198 -7.56 -14.48 -37.00
C LEU A 198 -8.10 -13.83 -38.27
N LYS A 199 -7.69 -12.58 -38.56
CA LYS A 199 -8.08 -11.84 -39.77
C LYS A 199 -7.44 -12.42 -41.03
N TYR A 200 -6.18 -12.87 -40.94
CA TYR A 200 -5.39 -13.35 -42.08
C TYR A 200 -5.06 -14.84 -41.93
N PRO A 201 -5.81 -15.75 -42.59
CA PRO A 201 -5.63 -17.20 -42.46
C PRO A 201 -4.24 -17.72 -42.87
N ASN A 202 -3.53 -16.97 -43.72
CA ASN A 202 -2.19 -17.31 -44.16
C ASN A 202 -1.15 -17.27 -43.03
N ARG A 203 -1.45 -16.59 -41.91
CA ARG A 203 -0.58 -16.51 -40.74
C ARG A 203 -0.78 -17.73 -39.84
N LYS A 204 0.28 -18.53 -39.68
CA LYS A 204 0.26 -19.77 -38.90
C LYS A 204 0.04 -19.49 -37.40
N LYS A 205 -0.68 -20.39 -36.74
CA LYS A 205 -1.03 -20.31 -35.30
C LYS A 205 -0.26 -21.33 -34.44
N ASP A 206 0.69 -22.02 -35.04
CA ASP A 206 1.44 -23.13 -34.43
C ASP A 206 2.26 -22.67 -33.21
N ARG A 207 2.71 -21.40 -33.23
CA ARG A 207 3.51 -20.80 -32.16
C ARG A 207 2.64 -19.98 -31.22
N MET A 208 2.75 -20.28 -29.93
CA MET A 208 2.10 -19.51 -28.88
C MET A 208 2.68 -18.10 -28.80
N ALA A 209 1.83 -17.09 -28.88
CA ALA A 209 2.17 -15.71 -28.58
C ALA A 209 1.98 -15.46 -27.09
N ALA A 210 2.94 -14.82 -26.42
CA ALA A 210 2.92 -14.66 -24.97
C ALA A 210 3.31 -13.24 -24.56
N ILE A 211 2.50 -12.62 -23.69
CA ILE A 211 2.83 -11.38 -23.00
C ILE A 211 3.04 -11.71 -21.52
N ILE A 212 4.15 -11.23 -20.95
CA ILE A 212 4.46 -11.31 -19.53
C ILE A 212 4.65 -9.88 -19.01
N ALA A 213 3.79 -9.46 -18.08
CA ALA A 213 3.81 -8.12 -17.50
C ALA A 213 3.91 -8.23 -15.97
N ASP A 214 4.99 -7.70 -15.37
CA ASP A 214 5.24 -7.74 -13.92
C ASP A 214 4.37 -6.72 -13.16
N GLU A 215 4.08 -5.57 -13.78
CA GLU A 215 3.24 -4.49 -13.26
C GLU A 215 2.13 -4.17 -14.28
N PHE A 216 1.18 -5.09 -14.42
CA PHE A 216 0.14 -5.02 -15.44
C PHE A 216 -0.80 -3.82 -15.27
N GLN A 217 -1.00 -3.32 -14.05
CA GLN A 217 -1.82 -2.13 -13.81
C GLN A 217 -1.30 -0.87 -14.52
N ASP A 218 -0.01 -0.80 -14.84
CA ASP A 218 0.53 0.34 -15.60
C ASP A 218 0.22 0.21 -17.09
N LEU A 219 0.13 -1.02 -17.60
CA LEU A 219 -0.03 -1.31 -19.03
C LEU A 219 -1.48 -1.60 -19.42
N VAL A 220 -2.38 -1.79 -18.46
CA VAL A 220 -3.75 -2.23 -18.73
C VAL A 220 -4.55 -1.22 -19.54
N SER A 221 -5.30 -1.71 -20.51
CA SER A 221 -6.11 -0.95 -21.46
C SER A 221 -7.37 -1.73 -21.80
N VAL A 222 -8.54 -1.09 -21.73
CA VAL A 222 -9.81 -1.70 -22.15
C VAL A 222 -10.34 -1.03 -23.42
N GLY A 223 -10.88 -1.82 -24.34
CA GLY A 223 -11.31 -1.41 -25.68
C GLY A 223 -12.63 -0.64 -25.74
N GLN A 224 -12.76 0.43 -24.92
CA GLN A 224 -13.92 1.34 -24.98
C GLN A 224 -13.87 2.21 -26.25
N GLY A 225 -15.00 2.36 -26.94
CA GLY A 225 -15.12 3.22 -28.12
C GLY A 225 -14.46 2.67 -29.39
N GLY A 226 -14.42 1.34 -29.56
CA GLY A 226 -13.92 0.70 -30.79
C GLY A 226 -12.41 0.41 -30.82
N SER A 227 -11.64 0.86 -29.84
CA SER A 227 -10.21 0.57 -29.71
C SER A 227 -9.91 -0.90 -29.36
N ILE A 228 -8.69 -1.36 -29.67
CA ILE A 228 -8.16 -2.65 -29.19
C ILE A 228 -7.77 -2.51 -27.71
N GLY A 229 -8.07 -3.52 -26.91
CA GLY A 229 -7.73 -3.59 -25.50
C GLY A 229 -7.63 -5.03 -25.00
N ASP A 230 -7.12 -5.18 -23.78
CA ASP A 230 -6.84 -6.47 -23.15
C ASP A 230 -8.11 -7.31 -23.01
N ASP A 231 -9.27 -6.68 -22.83
CA ASP A 231 -10.58 -7.33 -22.71
C ASP A 231 -10.92 -8.14 -23.97
N LYS A 232 -10.74 -7.54 -25.15
CA LYS A 232 -10.99 -8.18 -26.44
C LYS A 232 -9.97 -9.26 -26.74
N VAL A 233 -8.69 -8.99 -26.45
CA VAL A 233 -7.59 -9.92 -26.73
C VAL A 233 -7.68 -11.13 -25.81
N CYS A 234 -7.97 -10.96 -24.52
CA CYS A 234 -8.15 -12.08 -23.62
C CYS A 234 -9.40 -12.91 -23.95
N ALA A 235 -10.46 -12.28 -24.47
CA ALA A 235 -11.66 -12.98 -24.89
C ALA A 235 -11.46 -13.81 -26.18
N LYS A 236 -10.77 -13.27 -27.20
CA LYS A 236 -10.60 -13.92 -28.52
C LYS A 236 -9.26 -14.64 -28.70
N GLY A 237 -8.28 -14.35 -27.84
CA GLY A 237 -6.89 -14.76 -28.01
C GLY A 237 -6.67 -16.27 -27.96
N ARG A 238 -7.60 -17.04 -27.37
CA ARG A 238 -7.54 -18.51 -27.38
C ARG A 238 -7.46 -19.07 -28.81
N GLU A 239 -8.23 -18.52 -29.74
CA GLU A 239 -8.22 -18.93 -31.15
C GLU A 239 -6.93 -18.54 -31.88
N ALA A 240 -6.20 -17.56 -31.34
CA ALA A 240 -4.94 -17.04 -31.88
C ALA A 240 -3.69 -17.66 -31.23
N ASN A 241 -3.88 -18.67 -30.35
CA ASN A 241 -2.83 -19.29 -29.53
C ASN A 241 -2.09 -18.25 -28.67
N PHE A 242 -2.85 -17.44 -27.94
CA PHE A 242 -2.35 -16.36 -27.08
C PHE A 242 -2.33 -16.74 -25.60
N PHE A 243 -1.32 -16.27 -24.89
CA PHE A 243 -1.16 -16.37 -23.44
C PHE A 243 -0.78 -15.03 -22.81
N LEU A 244 -1.47 -14.63 -21.75
CA LEU A 244 -1.16 -13.44 -20.96
C LEU A 244 -0.85 -13.85 -19.52
N LEU A 245 0.36 -13.53 -19.06
CA LEU A 245 0.73 -13.56 -17.65
C LEU A 245 0.82 -12.13 -17.13
N ALA A 246 -0.20 -11.72 -16.40
CA ALA A 246 -0.28 -10.42 -15.76
C ALA A 246 -0.05 -10.56 -14.26
N ALA A 247 0.99 -9.91 -13.75
CA ALA A 247 1.19 -9.69 -12.33
C ALA A 247 0.76 -8.26 -11.97
N SER A 248 0.13 -8.11 -10.81
CA SER A 248 -0.35 -6.83 -10.27
C SER A 248 -0.32 -6.93 -8.75
N GLN A 249 -0.21 -5.78 -8.09
CA GLN A 249 -0.20 -5.69 -6.63
C GLN A 249 -1.55 -6.07 -6.01
N SER A 250 -2.65 -5.68 -6.65
CA SER A 250 -4.01 -6.00 -6.18
C SER A 250 -5.03 -5.92 -7.31
N ILE A 251 -6.22 -6.49 -7.09
CA ILE A 251 -7.36 -6.31 -7.99
C ILE A 251 -7.77 -4.83 -8.02
N ASN A 252 -7.72 -4.14 -6.89
CA ASN A 252 -8.06 -2.72 -6.80
C ASN A 252 -7.13 -1.83 -7.64
N SER A 253 -5.84 -2.16 -7.73
CA SER A 253 -4.88 -1.47 -8.61
C SER A 253 -5.33 -1.51 -10.09
N ILE A 254 -5.87 -2.64 -10.55
CA ILE A 254 -6.41 -2.79 -11.91
C ILE A 254 -7.70 -1.99 -12.07
N HIS A 255 -8.59 -2.03 -11.07
CA HIS A 255 -9.81 -1.23 -11.05
C HIS A 255 -9.50 0.27 -11.17
N ASN A 256 -8.50 0.76 -10.45
CA ASN A 256 -8.08 2.16 -10.50
C ASN A 256 -7.47 2.54 -11.84
N ALA A 257 -6.64 1.67 -12.43
CA ALA A 257 -6.03 1.92 -13.73
C ALA A 257 -7.07 2.01 -14.87
N ILE A 258 -8.08 1.13 -14.86
CA ILE A 258 -9.17 1.14 -15.85
C ILE A 258 -10.22 2.22 -15.52
N GLY A 259 -10.43 2.47 -14.23
CA GLY A 259 -11.40 3.37 -13.59
C GLY A 259 -12.87 3.16 -13.99
N ASN A 260 -13.21 2.11 -14.73
CA ASN A 260 -14.57 1.68 -15.00
C ASN A 260 -14.70 0.28 -14.41
N GLU A 261 -15.42 0.18 -13.30
CA GLU A 261 -15.51 -1.05 -12.52
C GLU A 261 -16.10 -2.21 -13.31
N LYS A 262 -17.11 -1.95 -14.17
CA LYS A 262 -17.74 -2.97 -15.02
C LYS A 262 -16.74 -3.54 -16.03
N ALA A 263 -16.03 -2.66 -16.74
CA ALA A 263 -15.02 -3.08 -17.72
C ALA A 263 -13.83 -3.81 -17.06
N ALA A 264 -13.43 -3.36 -15.86
CA ALA A 264 -12.39 -4.03 -15.10
C ALA A 264 -12.82 -5.42 -14.62
N LYS A 265 -14.06 -5.58 -14.13
CA LYS A 265 -14.61 -6.89 -13.77
C LYS A 265 -14.66 -7.82 -14.97
N GLU A 266 -15.09 -7.33 -16.14
CA GLU A 266 -15.10 -8.10 -17.39
C GLU A 266 -13.69 -8.58 -17.79
N LEU A 267 -12.70 -7.69 -17.74
CA LEU A 267 -11.31 -8.07 -18.00
C LEU A 267 -10.82 -9.13 -17.00
N ILE A 268 -11.04 -8.92 -15.69
CA ILE A 268 -10.61 -9.85 -14.64
C ILE A 268 -11.26 -11.23 -14.82
N GLN A 269 -12.52 -11.28 -15.28
CA GLN A 269 -13.23 -12.53 -15.60
C GLN A 269 -12.58 -13.37 -16.71
N ASN A 270 -11.87 -12.74 -17.64
CA ASN A 270 -11.12 -13.45 -18.68
C ASN A 270 -9.89 -14.21 -18.13
N PHE A 271 -9.36 -13.80 -16.97
CA PHE A 271 -8.32 -14.56 -16.28
C PHE A 271 -8.92 -15.77 -15.57
N ARG A 272 -8.85 -16.93 -16.23
CA ARG A 272 -9.34 -18.22 -15.71
C ARG A 272 -8.46 -18.79 -14.60
N THR A 273 -7.15 -18.61 -14.71
CA THR A 273 -6.19 -19.00 -13.69
C THR A 273 -5.76 -17.75 -12.93
N ARG A 274 -5.94 -17.76 -11.61
CA ARG A 274 -5.63 -16.62 -10.74
C ARG A 274 -4.81 -17.10 -9.56
N ILE A 275 -3.72 -16.40 -9.26
CA ILE A 275 -2.83 -16.73 -8.16
C ILE A 275 -2.75 -15.52 -7.24
N ALA A 276 -3.29 -15.65 -6.03
CA ALA A 276 -3.15 -14.64 -4.99
C ALA A 276 -2.04 -15.04 -4.03
N CYS A 277 -0.99 -14.23 -4.02
CA CYS A 277 0.03 -14.27 -2.97
C CYS A 277 -0.53 -13.62 -1.68
N HIS A 278 0.31 -13.49 -0.66
CA HIS A 278 -0.04 -12.70 0.52
C HIS A 278 -0.50 -11.29 0.12
N SER A 279 -1.70 -10.91 0.51
CA SER A 279 -2.29 -9.59 0.27
C SER A 279 -3.00 -9.08 1.52
N SER A 280 -2.94 -7.77 1.73
CA SER A 280 -3.70 -7.05 2.76
C SER A 280 -4.93 -6.35 2.20
N ASP A 281 -5.15 -6.42 0.88
CA ASP A 281 -6.29 -5.78 0.21
C ASP A 281 -7.57 -6.58 0.40
N ILE A 282 -8.59 -5.94 1.02
CA ILE A 282 -9.85 -6.59 1.40
C ILE A 282 -10.62 -7.05 0.16
N ASP A 283 -10.64 -6.26 -0.91
CA ASP A 283 -11.38 -6.59 -2.12
C ASP A 283 -10.75 -7.77 -2.86
N THR A 284 -9.42 -7.83 -2.91
CA THR A 284 -8.70 -9.01 -3.44
C THR A 284 -9.01 -10.26 -2.62
N ILE A 285 -8.99 -10.17 -1.28
CA ILE A 285 -9.31 -11.30 -0.40
C ILE A 285 -10.77 -11.73 -0.59
N ARG A 286 -11.71 -10.79 -0.62
CA ARG A 286 -13.14 -11.06 -0.81
C ARG A 286 -13.39 -11.76 -2.15
N ASN A 287 -12.80 -11.24 -3.24
CA ASN A 287 -12.95 -11.82 -4.58
C ASN A 287 -12.50 -13.29 -4.61
N PHE A 288 -11.32 -13.59 -4.04
CA PHE A 288 -10.85 -14.97 -3.97
C PHE A 288 -11.71 -15.86 -3.06
N LYS A 289 -12.15 -15.36 -1.90
CA LYS A 289 -13.02 -16.12 -0.98
C LYS A 289 -14.36 -16.49 -1.62
N GLU A 290 -14.96 -15.56 -2.37
CA GLU A 290 -16.21 -15.80 -3.08
C GLU A 290 -16.03 -16.84 -4.20
N LEU A 291 -14.90 -16.78 -4.93
CA LEU A 291 -14.61 -17.75 -5.99
C LEU A 291 -14.36 -19.15 -5.45
N MET A 292 -13.69 -19.26 -4.29
CA MET A 292 -13.45 -20.56 -3.65
C MET A 292 -14.77 -21.22 -3.21
N GLY A 293 -15.78 -20.42 -2.86
CA GLY A 293 -17.08 -20.92 -2.44
C GLY A 293 -17.16 -21.23 -0.94
N GLN A 294 -18.21 -21.95 -0.56
CA GLN A 294 -18.55 -22.32 0.81
C GLN A 294 -18.81 -23.83 0.89
N GLU A 295 -18.47 -24.42 2.02
CA GLU A 295 -18.79 -25.81 2.37
C GLU A 295 -19.69 -25.83 3.62
N ASP A 296 -20.58 -26.84 3.68
CA ASP A 296 -21.42 -27.06 4.85
C ASP A 296 -20.56 -27.67 5.97
N VAL A 297 -20.46 -26.95 7.09
CA VAL A 297 -19.74 -27.36 8.31
C VAL A 297 -20.76 -27.57 9.43
N GLU A 298 -20.75 -28.78 10.00
CA GLU A 298 -21.51 -29.09 11.21
C GLU A 298 -20.88 -28.40 12.43
N LYS A 299 -21.67 -27.57 13.13
CA LYS A 299 -21.28 -26.99 14.42
C LYS A 299 -22.14 -27.53 15.53
N THR A 300 -21.49 -28.11 16.53
CA THR A 300 -22.11 -28.54 17.78
C THR A 300 -21.91 -27.45 18.83
N SER A 301 -23.01 -26.82 19.26
CA SER A 301 -23.00 -25.92 20.39
C SER A 301 -23.40 -26.68 21.65
N HIS A 302 -22.61 -26.51 22.71
CA HIS A 302 -22.85 -27.10 24.02
C HIS A 302 -23.20 -25.96 24.97
N SER A 303 -24.40 -25.97 25.52
CA SER A 303 -24.79 -25.03 26.57
C SER A 303 -25.11 -25.81 27.84
N VAL A 304 -24.33 -25.54 28.88
CA VAL A 304 -24.55 -26.07 30.22
C VAL A 304 -25.17 -24.95 31.05
N SER A 305 -26.39 -25.18 31.51
CA SER A 305 -27.10 -24.27 32.40
C SER A 305 -27.26 -24.91 33.77
N GLU A 306 -26.85 -24.21 34.82
CA GLU A 306 -27.03 -24.63 36.21
C GLU A 306 -28.04 -23.70 36.87
N ASN A 307 -29.11 -24.27 37.44
CA ASN A 307 -30.12 -23.52 38.17
C ASN A 307 -30.27 -24.06 39.59
N SER A 308 -30.03 -23.23 40.60
CA SER A 308 -30.09 -23.60 42.02
C SER A 308 -30.96 -22.62 42.81
N GLN A 309 -31.85 -23.15 43.66
CA GLN A 309 -32.76 -22.32 44.47
C GLN A 309 -32.13 -21.76 45.77
N LYS A 310 -30.98 -22.29 46.20
CA LYS A 310 -30.26 -21.84 47.40
C LYS A 310 -28.76 -21.73 47.13
N THR A 311 -28.33 -20.58 46.66
CA THR A 311 -26.92 -20.23 46.48
C THR A 311 -26.37 -19.52 47.72
N THR A 312 -25.30 -20.04 48.31
CA THR A 312 -24.58 -19.36 49.40
C THR A 312 -23.26 -18.79 48.88
N ARG A 313 -22.97 -17.53 49.19
CA ARG A 313 -21.77 -16.85 48.70
C ARG A 313 -20.56 -17.21 49.56
N ASN A 314 -19.57 -17.87 48.97
CA ASN A 314 -18.36 -18.25 49.69
C ASN A 314 -17.33 -17.13 49.59
N PHE A 315 -17.20 -16.35 50.67
CA PHE A 315 -16.40 -15.11 50.70
C PHE A 315 -14.88 -15.33 50.69
N ILE A 316 -14.40 -16.55 50.91
CA ILE A 316 -12.96 -16.86 50.99
C ILE A 316 -12.38 -17.31 49.63
N LEU A 317 -13.17 -18.00 48.81
CA LEU A 317 -12.74 -18.56 47.51
C LEU A 317 -13.31 -17.82 46.30
N GLY A 318 -14.20 -16.84 46.51
CA GLY A 318 -14.77 -16.04 45.42
C GLY A 318 -15.61 -16.90 44.47
N GLY A 319 -16.73 -17.43 44.97
CA GLY A 319 -17.69 -18.21 44.18
C GLY A 319 -19.02 -18.39 44.91
N PHE A 320 -20.01 -18.93 44.20
CA PHE A 320 -21.30 -19.34 44.78
C PHE A 320 -21.26 -20.85 45.00
N ASP A 321 -21.58 -21.28 46.22
CA ASP A 321 -21.67 -22.70 46.59
C ASP A 321 -23.16 -23.06 46.61
N SER A 322 -23.60 -23.85 45.62
CA SER A 322 -24.96 -24.32 45.42
C SER A 322 -25.08 -25.78 45.89
N LYS A 323 -25.98 -26.06 46.84
CA LYS A 323 -26.42 -27.43 47.14
C LYS A 323 -27.75 -27.67 46.43
N ASP A 324 -27.86 -28.84 45.79
CA ASP A 324 -29.03 -29.27 45.00
C ASP A 324 -29.31 -28.42 43.74
N ALA A 325 -28.29 -28.22 42.89
CA ALA A 325 -28.44 -27.54 41.61
C ALA A 325 -28.93 -28.49 40.51
N ASN A 326 -29.91 -28.05 39.72
CA ASN A 326 -30.29 -28.74 38.50
C ASN A 326 -29.38 -28.29 37.36
N ILE A 327 -28.56 -29.22 36.85
CA ILE A 327 -27.70 -29.00 35.69
C ILE A 327 -28.44 -29.53 34.47
N ASN A 328 -28.75 -28.64 33.53
CA ASN A 328 -29.32 -28.99 32.24
C ASN A 328 -28.30 -28.68 31.15
N GLU A 329 -27.85 -29.72 30.46
CA GLU A 329 -26.96 -29.62 29.31
C GLU A 329 -27.77 -29.81 28.04
N SER A 330 -27.73 -28.83 27.15
CA SER A 330 -28.31 -28.94 25.82
C SER A 330 -27.22 -28.86 24.77
N ILE A 331 -27.22 -29.87 23.89
CA ILE A 331 -26.33 -29.94 22.73
C ILE A 331 -27.21 -29.66 21.52
N SER A 332 -26.90 -28.60 20.79
CA SER A 332 -27.59 -28.29 19.54
C SER A 332 -26.60 -28.28 18.38
N THR A 333 -26.89 -29.11 17.37
CA THR A 333 -26.08 -29.22 16.15
C THR A 333 -26.78 -28.47 15.03
N SER A 334 -26.08 -27.54 14.40
CA SER A 334 -26.57 -26.79 13.24
C SER A 334 -25.55 -26.82 12.10
N ASN A 335 -26.06 -26.91 10.88
CA ASN A 335 -25.23 -26.85 9.67
C ASN A 335 -25.03 -25.39 9.29
N HIS A 336 -23.78 -24.96 9.21
CA HIS A 336 -23.42 -23.61 8.78
C HIS A 336 -22.60 -23.67 7.49
N LYS A 337 -22.94 -22.85 6.51
CA LYS A 337 -22.09 -22.65 5.33
C LYS A 337 -20.92 -21.75 5.69
N GLU A 338 -19.71 -22.29 5.65
CA GLU A 338 -18.48 -21.55 5.89
C GLU A 338 -17.61 -21.51 4.64
N HIS A 339 -16.85 -20.43 4.47
CA HIS A 339 -15.91 -20.32 3.34
C HIS A 339 -14.74 -21.28 3.51
N LEU A 340 -14.33 -21.93 2.42
CA LEU A 340 -13.16 -22.83 2.36
C LEU A 340 -11.86 -22.18 2.87
N VAL A 341 -11.74 -20.87 2.68
CA VAL A 341 -10.60 -20.09 3.19
C VAL A 341 -11.11 -18.83 3.87
N THR A 342 -10.57 -18.55 5.05
CA THR A 342 -10.86 -17.35 5.82
C THR A 342 -9.90 -16.21 5.46
N GLY A 343 -10.30 -14.96 5.69
CA GLY A 343 -9.39 -13.81 5.51
C GLY A 343 -8.13 -13.94 6.39
N LYS A 344 -8.27 -14.54 7.58
CA LYS A 344 -7.18 -14.83 8.51
C LYS A 344 -6.15 -15.79 7.92
N GLU A 345 -6.56 -16.75 7.09
CA GLU A 345 -5.65 -17.69 6.42
C GLU A 345 -4.88 -17.03 5.27
N PHE A 346 -5.52 -16.13 4.52
CA PHE A 346 -4.85 -15.26 3.54
C PHE A 346 -3.75 -14.42 4.21
N SER A 347 -4.06 -13.76 5.33
CA SER A 347 -3.07 -12.95 6.08
C SER A 347 -1.98 -13.78 6.76
N LYS A 348 -2.16 -15.10 6.90
CA LYS A 348 -1.18 -16.01 7.49
C LYS A 348 -0.29 -16.71 6.46
N LEU A 349 -0.48 -16.46 5.16
CA LEU A 349 0.37 -17.02 4.11
C LEU A 349 1.84 -16.64 4.35
N LYS A 350 2.72 -17.64 4.36
CA LYS A 350 4.16 -17.42 4.50
C LYS A 350 4.77 -16.99 3.17
N SER A 351 6.01 -16.49 3.20
CA SER A 351 6.75 -16.17 1.98
C SER A 351 6.77 -17.37 1.03
N PHE A 352 6.46 -17.12 -0.25
CA PHE A 352 6.33 -18.14 -1.30
C PHE A 352 5.17 -19.14 -1.10
N GLU A 353 4.17 -18.81 -0.28
CA GLU A 353 2.86 -19.47 -0.29
C GLU A 353 1.84 -18.59 -1.02
N ALA A 354 0.94 -19.21 -1.78
CA ALA A 354 -0.13 -18.54 -2.50
C ALA A 354 -1.37 -19.43 -2.56
N PHE A 355 -2.54 -18.81 -2.70
CA PHE A 355 -3.76 -19.53 -3.11
C PHE A 355 -3.96 -19.35 -4.61
N ALA A 356 -4.34 -20.42 -5.29
CA ALA A 356 -4.56 -20.38 -6.72
C ALA A 356 -5.87 -21.04 -7.11
N GLN A 357 -6.62 -20.32 -7.93
CA GLN A 357 -7.66 -20.87 -8.77
C GLN A 357 -6.98 -21.28 -10.08
N VAL A 358 -6.93 -22.57 -10.38
CA VAL A 358 -6.26 -23.10 -11.57
C VAL A 358 -7.30 -23.75 -12.47
N TYR A 359 -7.34 -23.30 -13.72
CA TYR A 359 -8.13 -23.93 -14.77
C TYR A 359 -7.22 -24.84 -15.59
N ASP A 360 -7.52 -26.14 -15.64
CA ASP A 360 -6.71 -27.15 -16.35
C ASP A 360 -7.17 -27.38 -17.81
N GLY A 361 -8.15 -26.61 -18.27
CA GLY A 361 -8.79 -26.78 -19.58
C GLY A 361 -10.07 -27.59 -19.54
N ILE A 362 -10.35 -28.27 -18.42
CA ILE A 362 -11.57 -29.07 -18.20
C ILE A 362 -12.34 -28.48 -17.03
N GLU A 363 -11.70 -28.38 -15.87
CA GLU A 363 -12.31 -27.94 -14.62
C GLU A 363 -11.46 -26.89 -13.90
N THR A 364 -12.09 -26.21 -12.95
CA THR A 364 -11.43 -25.21 -12.11
C THR A 364 -11.20 -25.81 -10.73
N LYS A 365 -9.94 -25.87 -10.31
CA LYS A 365 -9.54 -26.40 -9.01
C LYS A 365 -8.84 -25.34 -8.17
N PHE A 366 -9.02 -25.43 -6.86
CA PHE A 366 -8.37 -24.55 -5.90
C PHE A 366 -7.21 -25.26 -5.22
N TYR A 367 -6.04 -24.61 -5.22
CA TYR A 367 -4.83 -25.16 -4.65
C TYR A 367 -4.12 -24.13 -3.78
N LYS A 368 -3.52 -24.60 -2.68
CA LYS A 368 -2.45 -23.87 -2.01
C LYS A 368 -1.13 -24.16 -2.73
N LEU A 369 -0.59 -23.16 -3.43
CA LEU A 369 0.66 -23.25 -4.18
C LEU A 369 1.87 -22.86 -3.32
N PHE A 370 2.98 -23.54 -3.58
CA PHE A 370 4.29 -23.24 -2.98
C PHE A 370 5.26 -22.78 -4.06
N LEU A 371 5.37 -21.46 -4.21
CA LEU A 371 6.22 -20.82 -5.21
C LEU A 371 7.69 -21.18 -4.97
N LYS A 372 8.45 -21.34 -6.05
CA LYS A 372 9.87 -21.69 -6.00
C LYS A 372 10.71 -20.48 -6.39
N PRO A 373 11.45 -19.87 -5.46
CA PRO A 373 12.34 -18.76 -5.80
C PRO A 373 13.37 -19.15 -6.86
N SER A 374 13.68 -18.22 -7.76
CA SER A 374 14.59 -18.42 -8.90
C SER A 374 16.01 -18.82 -8.48
N PHE A 375 16.47 -18.38 -7.31
CA PHE A 375 17.79 -18.71 -6.78
C PHE A 375 17.96 -20.17 -6.33
N LEU A 376 16.92 -21.01 -6.38
CA LEU A 376 17.01 -22.42 -6.03
C LEU A 376 17.66 -23.23 -7.16
N LYS A 377 18.85 -23.79 -6.89
CA LYS A 377 19.53 -24.73 -7.82
C LYS A 377 18.70 -25.99 -8.12
N LYS A 378 17.92 -26.48 -7.15
CA LYS A 378 17.06 -27.66 -7.30
C LYS A 378 15.59 -27.27 -7.12
N ARG A 379 14.81 -27.25 -8.19
CA ARG A 379 13.38 -26.86 -8.18
C ARG A 379 12.51 -27.79 -7.31
N HIS A 380 12.88 -29.06 -7.19
CA HIS A 380 12.19 -30.07 -6.35
C HIS A 380 12.45 -29.91 -4.84
N THR A 381 13.06 -28.80 -4.41
CA THR A 381 13.32 -28.56 -2.98
C THR A 381 11.99 -28.40 -2.23
N LYS A 382 11.77 -29.24 -1.21
CA LYS A 382 10.58 -29.16 -0.33
C LYS A 382 10.43 -27.76 0.25
N HIS A 383 9.20 -27.21 0.29
CA HIS A 383 8.96 -25.83 0.73
C HIS A 383 9.48 -25.57 2.17
N LYS A 384 9.37 -26.55 3.08
CA LYS A 384 9.97 -26.48 4.42
C LYS A 384 11.47 -26.14 4.40
N LYS A 385 12.22 -26.70 3.43
CA LYS A 385 13.66 -26.43 3.26
C LYS A 385 13.91 -25.05 2.65
N VAL A 386 13.02 -24.56 1.78
CA VAL A 386 13.08 -23.17 1.26
C VAL A 386 12.90 -22.17 2.41
N LEU A 387 11.90 -22.37 3.26
CA LEU A 387 11.70 -21.54 4.46
C LEU A 387 12.91 -21.61 5.40
N LYS A 388 13.51 -22.80 5.56
CA LYS A 388 14.74 -22.96 6.35
C LYS A 388 15.92 -22.21 5.73
N MET A 389 16.10 -22.25 4.41
CA MET A 389 17.15 -21.51 3.71
C MET A 389 16.96 -20.00 3.78
N LEU A 390 15.72 -19.50 3.77
CA LEU A 390 15.43 -18.08 3.97
C LEU A 390 15.79 -17.63 5.40
N LYS A 391 15.57 -18.51 6.39
CA LYS A 391 16.02 -18.30 7.77
C LYS A 391 17.54 -18.44 7.92
N GLU A 392 18.17 -19.38 7.21
CA GLU A 392 19.61 -19.70 7.31
C GLU A 392 20.52 -18.76 6.49
N LYS A 393 19.96 -17.98 5.55
CA LYS A 393 20.66 -16.89 4.83
C LYS A 393 20.80 -15.60 5.65
N GLU A 394 20.33 -15.57 6.90
CA GLU A 394 20.92 -14.73 7.95
C GLU A 394 22.38 -15.17 8.18
N PRO A 395 23.31 -14.29 8.61
CA PRO A 395 24.76 -14.46 8.41
C PRO A 395 25.37 -15.57 9.30
N SER A 396 25.08 -16.82 8.98
CA SER A 396 25.51 -18.01 9.74
C SER A 396 26.92 -18.49 9.34
N LEU A 397 27.42 -18.07 8.16
CA LEU A 397 28.75 -18.44 7.67
C LEU A 397 29.89 -17.73 8.42
N LEU A 398 29.65 -16.54 8.97
CA LEU A 398 30.63 -15.83 9.81
C LEU A 398 30.67 -16.42 11.23
N PHE A 399 29.51 -16.83 11.75
CA PHE A 399 29.34 -17.33 13.12
C PHE A 399 30.08 -18.67 13.38
N SER A 400 30.16 -19.57 12.38
CA SER A 400 30.85 -20.85 12.56
C SER A 400 32.38 -20.72 12.57
N ARG A 401 32.95 -19.75 11.83
CA ARG A 401 34.39 -19.44 11.85
C ARG A 401 34.79 -18.68 13.11
N ILE A 402 33.93 -17.78 13.60
CA ILE A 402 34.21 -16.98 14.79
C ILE A 402 34.07 -17.81 16.09
N LYS A 403 33.16 -18.80 16.14
CA LYS A 403 33.04 -19.71 17.30
C LYS A 403 34.30 -20.56 17.52
N LYS A 404 35.01 -20.92 16.45
CA LYS A 404 36.33 -21.60 16.52
C LYS A 404 37.46 -20.66 16.95
N LEU A 405 37.34 -19.36 16.70
CA LEU A 405 38.33 -18.36 17.12
C LEU A 405 38.11 -17.93 18.59
N LEU A 406 36.86 -17.81 19.03
CA LEU A 406 36.47 -17.38 20.39
C LEU A 406 36.66 -18.45 21.48
N GLN A 407 36.91 -19.72 21.11
CA GLN A 407 37.31 -20.74 22.10
C GLN A 407 38.78 -20.66 22.50
N LYS A 408 39.58 -19.77 21.89
CA LYS A 408 41.04 -19.75 22.09
C LYS A 408 41.64 -18.50 22.75
N GLN A 409 40.87 -17.47 23.10
CA GLN A 409 41.43 -16.33 23.84
C GLN A 409 40.49 -15.82 24.92
N GLY A 410 41.11 -15.60 26.08
CA GLY A 410 40.46 -15.43 27.37
C GLY A 410 39.60 -14.18 27.53
N SER A 411 38.85 -14.27 28.61
CA SER A 411 37.80 -13.38 29.10
C SER A 411 38.29 -11.98 29.46
N THR A 412 38.52 -11.10 28.49
CA THR A 412 38.58 -9.64 28.75
C THR A 412 38.13 -8.75 27.58
N VAL A 413 37.96 -9.29 26.37
CA VAL A 413 37.50 -8.49 25.20
C VAL A 413 36.00 -8.69 24.88
N ALA A 414 35.32 -9.59 25.60
CA ALA A 414 33.92 -9.92 25.37
C ALA A 414 32.95 -8.73 25.60
N SER A 415 33.33 -7.75 26.40
CA SER A 415 32.44 -6.64 26.79
C SER A 415 32.38 -5.50 25.77
N ILE A 416 33.41 -5.35 24.92
CA ILE A 416 33.50 -4.22 23.97
C ILE A 416 33.07 -4.63 22.56
N ALA A 417 33.23 -5.91 22.19
CA ALA A 417 32.79 -6.41 20.89
C ALA A 417 31.25 -6.59 20.78
N LEU A 418 30.53 -6.70 21.91
CA LEU A 418 29.07 -6.81 21.92
C LEU A 418 28.34 -5.49 21.56
N LEU A 419 29.02 -4.34 21.61
CA LEU A 419 28.46 -3.03 21.27
C LEU A 419 28.54 -2.68 19.77
N PHE A 420 29.35 -3.40 18.98
CA PHE A 420 29.51 -3.16 17.54
C PHE A 420 28.94 -4.28 16.65
N LEU A 421 28.33 -5.31 17.23
CA LEU A 421 27.78 -6.46 16.50
C LEU A 421 26.27 -6.37 16.20
N SER A 422 25.63 -5.22 16.47
CA SER A 422 24.22 -5.00 16.15
C SER A 422 24.07 -4.19 14.85
N ALA A 423 24.51 -4.79 13.75
CA ALA A 423 24.10 -4.41 12.40
C ALA A 423 23.33 -5.57 11.76
N ASN A 424 22.39 -6.15 12.52
CA ASN A 424 21.29 -6.88 11.91
C ASN A 424 20.30 -5.83 11.43
N SER A 425 19.92 -5.88 10.16
CA SER A 425 18.79 -5.12 9.61
C SER A 425 17.58 -5.30 10.54
N TYR A 426 17.30 -4.30 11.35
CA TYR A 426 16.38 -4.39 12.48
C TYR A 426 14.94 -4.50 11.99
N ALA A 427 14.33 -5.67 12.18
CA ALA A 427 12.90 -5.89 11.96
C ALA A 427 12.06 -5.37 13.15
N PHE A 428 12.35 -4.15 13.63
CA PHE A 428 11.57 -3.48 14.67
C PHE A 428 11.58 -1.96 14.47
N PRO A 429 10.51 -1.23 14.84
CA PRO A 429 10.46 0.22 14.74
C PRO A 429 11.58 0.89 15.55
N ASN A 430 12.36 1.77 14.95
CA ASN A 430 13.45 2.47 15.64
C ASN A 430 13.46 3.96 15.28
N VAL A 431 14.50 4.71 15.69
CA VAL A 431 14.60 6.14 15.36
C VAL A 431 14.47 6.41 13.85
N CYS A 432 14.97 5.54 12.97
CA CYS A 432 14.81 5.69 11.52
C CYS A 432 13.36 5.49 11.09
N SER A 433 12.59 4.61 11.74
CA SER A 433 11.16 4.46 11.48
C SER A 433 10.38 5.73 11.79
N VAL A 434 10.79 6.50 12.81
CA VAL A 434 10.18 7.78 13.15
C VAL A 434 10.61 8.87 12.16
N VAL A 435 11.92 9.00 11.89
CA VAL A 435 12.47 10.03 11.01
C VAL A 435 11.98 9.88 9.55
N ASN A 436 11.77 8.65 9.09
CA ASN A 436 11.29 8.36 7.74
C ASN A 436 9.76 8.49 7.60
N ALA A 437 9.01 8.75 8.67
CA ALA A 437 7.57 9.03 8.57
C ALA A 437 7.34 10.37 7.86
N LYS A 438 6.37 10.43 6.94
CA LYS A 438 6.10 11.62 6.11
C LYS A 438 5.82 12.88 6.94
N GLU A 439 5.22 12.70 8.11
CA GLU A 439 4.75 13.74 9.01
C GLU A 439 5.81 14.12 10.06
N PHE A 440 6.97 13.45 10.10
CA PHE A 440 8.02 13.71 11.10
C PHE A 440 8.51 15.16 11.11
N ASN A 441 8.72 15.75 9.92
CA ASN A 441 9.17 17.14 9.81
C ASN A 441 8.16 18.13 10.42
N SER A 442 6.86 17.82 10.33
CA SER A 442 5.82 18.64 10.96
C SER A 442 5.87 18.55 12.50
N CYS A 443 6.23 17.38 13.01
CA CYS A 443 6.37 17.09 14.43
C CYS A 443 7.66 17.65 15.06
N LEU A 444 8.75 17.74 14.29
CA LEU A 444 10.02 18.29 14.77
C LEU A 444 9.86 19.75 15.24
N ASN A 445 8.97 20.51 14.58
CA ASN A 445 8.59 21.90 14.93
C ASN A 445 9.80 22.77 15.29
N PHE A 446 10.86 22.71 14.48
CA PHE A 446 12.10 23.43 14.72
C PHE A 446 11.92 24.93 14.49
N ARG A 447 12.14 25.73 15.54
CA ARG A 447 12.06 27.20 15.54
C ARG A 447 13.33 27.78 16.12
N TYR A 448 13.78 28.89 15.56
CA TYR A 448 14.83 29.71 16.14
C TYR A 448 14.32 31.14 16.32
N THR A 449 14.54 31.72 17.48
CA THR A 449 14.20 33.12 17.76
C THR A 449 15.41 33.86 18.29
N LEU A 450 15.51 35.15 17.95
CA LEU A 450 16.54 36.01 18.52
C LEU A 450 16.23 36.23 20.01
N THR A 451 17.25 36.06 20.84
CA THR A 451 17.19 36.29 22.29
C THR A 451 18.52 36.87 22.77
N THR A 452 18.62 37.16 24.05
CA THR A 452 19.88 37.60 24.68
C THR A 452 20.33 36.56 25.69
N CYS A 453 21.61 36.17 25.65
CA CYS A 453 22.20 35.29 26.67
C CYS A 453 23.15 36.07 27.57
N GLY A 454 23.36 35.54 28.78
CA GLY A 454 24.33 36.06 29.75
C GLY A 454 23.63 36.76 30.91
N SER A 455 24.35 36.86 32.02
CA SER A 455 23.94 37.62 33.18
C SER A 455 24.52 39.03 33.08
N TRP A 456 23.81 40.02 33.62
CA TRP A 456 24.28 41.40 33.66
C TRP A 456 25.67 41.48 34.35
N PRO A 457 26.65 42.22 33.82
CA PRO A 457 26.57 43.21 32.73
C PRO A 457 26.91 42.67 31.32
N PHE A 458 27.22 41.39 31.14
CA PHE A 458 27.70 40.82 29.87
C PHE A 458 26.59 40.11 29.09
N VAL A 459 25.62 40.89 28.62
CA VAL A 459 24.50 40.40 27.78
C VAL A 459 24.92 40.40 26.30
N ARG A 460 24.75 39.28 25.60
CA ARG A 460 25.10 39.13 24.17
C ARG A 460 23.91 38.62 23.35
N PRO A 461 23.79 39.01 22.06
CA PRO A 461 22.78 38.46 21.17
C PRO A 461 23.01 36.96 20.97
N CYS A 462 21.93 36.21 20.97
CA CYS A 462 21.89 34.76 20.89
C CYS A 462 20.69 34.28 20.07
N TYR A 463 20.74 33.02 19.65
CA TYR A 463 19.59 32.32 19.12
C TYR A 463 19.04 31.33 20.15
N ARG A 464 17.72 31.38 20.38
CA ARG A 464 16.98 30.35 21.12
C ARG A 464 16.43 29.35 20.13
N PHE A 465 16.99 28.15 20.12
CA PHE A 465 16.44 27.02 19.39
C PHE A 465 15.33 26.37 20.22
N THR A 466 14.24 25.97 19.59
CA THR A 466 13.13 25.22 20.20
C THR A 466 12.66 24.18 19.19
N TYR A 467 12.67 22.90 19.58
CA TYR A 467 12.24 21.79 18.73
C TYR A 467 11.73 20.64 19.58
N MET A 468 10.97 19.73 18.98
CA MET A 468 10.42 18.55 19.65
C MET A 468 11.05 17.28 19.06
N VAL A 469 11.54 16.39 19.91
CA VAL A 469 12.12 15.10 19.49
C VAL A 469 11.33 13.94 20.07
N PRO A 470 11.23 12.80 19.36
CA PRO A 470 10.54 11.63 19.86
C PRO A 470 11.35 10.98 20.99
N GLN A 471 10.72 10.80 22.16
CA GLN A 471 11.37 10.25 23.36
C GLN A 471 10.91 8.82 23.68
N THR A 472 9.65 8.48 23.39
CA THR A 472 9.01 7.24 23.86
C THR A 472 8.15 6.62 22.77
N PHE A 473 8.30 5.32 22.55
CA PHE A 473 7.33 4.48 21.82
C PHE A 473 6.31 3.88 22.78
N ILE A 474 5.08 3.77 22.31
CA ILE A 474 4.03 3.04 23.01
C ILE A 474 3.44 2.04 22.02
N GLU A 475 3.58 0.77 22.33
CA GLU A 475 3.02 -0.33 21.57
C GLU A 475 1.70 -0.76 22.22
N VAL A 476 0.67 -0.93 21.40
CA VAL A 476 -0.63 -1.49 21.80
C VAL A 476 -0.88 -2.72 20.92
N SER A 477 -1.13 -3.87 21.53
CA SER A 477 -1.32 -5.15 20.86
C SER A 477 -2.50 -5.92 21.46
N PRO A 478 -3.35 -6.56 20.65
CA PRO A 478 -4.43 -7.40 21.16
C PRO A 478 -3.92 -8.73 21.75
N ASN A 479 -2.71 -9.17 21.37
CA ASN A 479 -2.20 -10.49 21.76
C ASN A 479 -1.08 -10.37 22.82
N ALA A 480 -1.25 -11.07 23.95
CA ALA A 480 -0.22 -11.23 24.97
C ALA A 480 1.10 -11.78 24.37
N GLY A 481 2.24 -11.27 24.84
CA GLY A 481 3.58 -11.75 24.44
C GLY A 481 4.01 -11.42 23.00
N SER A 482 3.12 -10.92 22.15
CA SER A 482 3.48 -10.45 20.79
C SER A 482 3.98 -9.01 20.83
N SER A 483 5.18 -8.75 20.29
CA SER A 483 5.75 -7.40 20.21
C SER A 483 6.63 -7.20 19.00
N TYR A 484 6.53 -6.02 18.37
CA TYR A 484 7.46 -5.53 17.37
C TYR A 484 8.89 -5.40 17.91
N PHE A 485 9.04 -5.19 19.22
CA PHE A 485 10.33 -4.98 19.88
C PHE A 485 10.93 -6.27 20.47
N SER A 486 10.38 -7.44 20.12
CA SER A 486 10.83 -8.76 20.59
C SER A 486 12.29 -9.10 20.22
N THR A 487 12.89 -8.37 19.30
CA THR A 487 14.29 -8.51 18.87
C THR A 487 15.26 -7.70 19.74
N LEU A 488 14.78 -6.80 20.59
CA LEU A 488 15.61 -6.10 21.57
C LEU A 488 15.94 -7.06 22.74
N PRO A 489 17.22 -7.22 23.12
CA PRO A 489 17.64 -8.21 24.12
C PRO A 489 16.90 -8.11 25.46
N GLY A 490 16.72 -6.90 26.01
CA GLY A 490 16.03 -6.71 27.28
C GLY A 490 14.50 -6.91 27.17
N ALA A 491 13.90 -6.45 26.07
CA ALA A 491 12.49 -6.63 25.79
C ALA A 491 12.13 -8.12 25.62
N ALA A 492 12.97 -8.88 24.94
CA ALA A 492 12.80 -10.33 24.76
C ALA A 492 12.79 -11.07 26.10
N VAL A 493 13.69 -10.72 27.02
CA VAL A 493 13.77 -11.31 28.37
C VAL A 493 12.51 -10.98 29.18
N GLN A 494 12.06 -9.73 29.14
CA GLN A 494 10.84 -9.33 29.85
C GLN A 494 9.60 -10.04 29.30
N LEU A 495 9.46 -10.14 27.97
CA LEU A 495 8.36 -10.87 27.32
C LEU A 495 8.37 -12.37 27.66
N ALA A 496 9.55 -12.98 27.76
CA ALA A 496 9.67 -14.37 28.19
C ALA A 496 9.28 -14.57 29.66
N SER A 497 9.52 -13.57 30.52
CA SER A 497 9.14 -13.59 31.93
C SER A 497 7.67 -13.22 32.18
N ALA A 498 7.00 -12.62 31.19
CA ALA A 498 5.60 -12.22 31.26
C ALA A 498 4.69 -13.44 31.10
N LYS A 499 4.08 -13.90 32.19
CA LYS A 499 3.02 -14.93 32.13
C LYS A 499 1.75 -14.31 31.55
N ALA A 500 1.31 -14.80 30.39
CA ALA A 500 0.00 -14.47 29.84
C ALA A 500 -1.09 -14.97 30.81
N LEU A 501 -1.92 -14.05 31.30
CA LEU A 501 -3.12 -14.37 32.08
C LEU A 501 -4.36 -13.97 31.25
N PRO A 502 -5.32 -14.89 31.02
CA PRO A 502 -6.61 -14.55 30.42
C PRO A 502 -7.46 -13.68 31.37
N PRO A 503 -8.45 -12.91 30.86
CA PRO A 503 -8.80 -12.72 29.45
C PRO A 503 -8.59 -11.26 29.00
N PHE A 504 -7.54 -10.99 28.21
CA PHE A 504 -7.42 -9.77 27.40
C PHE A 504 -7.11 -10.25 25.97
N GLY A 505 -8.14 -10.36 25.12
CA GLY A 505 -7.91 -10.81 23.75
C GLY A 505 -9.11 -11.33 22.95
N THR A 506 -10.34 -11.07 23.39
CA THR A 506 -11.56 -11.35 22.62
C THR A 506 -12.36 -10.06 22.47
N GLU A 507 -12.56 -9.61 21.23
CA GLU A 507 -13.70 -8.76 20.88
C GLU A 507 -14.94 -9.59 21.26
N HIS A 508 -15.55 -9.27 22.39
CA HIS A 508 -16.87 -9.77 22.72
C HIS A 508 -17.90 -8.91 22.00
N ASP A 509 -19.06 -9.48 21.70
CA ASP A 509 -20.15 -8.95 20.87
C ASP A 509 -20.75 -7.59 21.33
N ASP A 510 -20.16 -6.90 22.32
CA ASP A 510 -20.64 -5.68 22.98
C ASP A 510 -19.62 -4.51 22.93
N ASP A 511 -19.12 -4.13 21.74
CA ASP A 511 -18.29 -2.92 21.49
C ASP A 511 -17.08 -2.72 22.46
N THR A 512 -16.62 -3.79 23.11
CA THR A 512 -15.59 -3.75 24.15
C THR A 512 -14.32 -4.39 23.64
N GLN A 513 -13.24 -3.61 23.61
CA GLN A 513 -11.95 -4.02 23.08
C GLN A 513 -10.90 -4.01 24.16
N SER A 514 -10.12 -5.09 24.24
CA SER A 514 -9.10 -5.29 25.28
C SER A 514 -7.71 -5.45 24.67
N TYR A 515 -6.75 -4.69 25.20
CA TYR A 515 -5.41 -4.60 24.65
C TYR A 515 -4.32 -4.79 25.72
N HIS A 516 -3.21 -5.39 25.30
CA HIS A 516 -1.92 -5.25 25.96
C HIS A 516 -1.24 -3.98 25.50
N ALA A 517 -0.47 -3.35 26.40
CA ALA A 517 0.28 -2.14 26.06
C ALA A 517 1.64 -2.12 26.74
N ARG A 518 2.62 -1.56 26.05
CA ARG A 518 4.01 -1.50 26.51
C ARG A 518 4.64 -0.18 26.09
N THR A 519 5.38 0.44 27.00
CA THR A 519 6.15 1.65 26.71
C THR A 519 7.63 1.33 26.65
N LEU A 520 8.37 2.02 25.79
CA LEU A 520 9.83 1.95 25.74
C LEU A 520 10.43 3.26 25.24
N SER A 521 11.68 3.55 25.60
CA SER A 521 12.45 4.63 24.98
C SER A 521 12.64 4.36 23.48
N VAL A 522 12.64 5.40 22.65
CA VAL A 522 12.91 5.27 21.21
C VAL A 522 14.34 4.70 21.01
N PRO A 523 14.48 3.48 20.45
CA PRO A 523 15.79 2.86 20.30
C PRO A 523 16.69 3.71 19.41
N PHE A 524 17.93 3.92 19.88
CA PHE A 524 18.97 4.69 19.19
C PHE A 524 18.65 6.18 18.96
N ALA A 525 17.63 6.75 19.63
CA ALA A 525 17.30 8.18 19.54
C ALA A 525 18.47 9.11 19.90
N GLN A 526 19.31 8.69 20.83
CA GLN A 526 20.48 9.45 21.27
C GLN A 526 21.48 9.73 20.13
N ILE A 527 21.55 8.87 19.11
CA ILE A 527 22.52 9.00 18.02
C ILE A 527 22.27 10.28 17.19
N PRO A 528 21.10 10.47 16.55
CA PRO A 528 20.84 11.68 15.76
C PRO A 528 20.53 12.91 16.59
N PHE A 529 19.87 12.77 17.74
CA PHE A 529 19.29 13.91 18.46
C PHE A 529 20.23 14.56 19.48
N ASN A 530 21.28 13.87 19.94
CA ASN A 530 22.34 14.53 20.71
C ASN A 530 23.17 15.51 19.88
N MET A 531 23.12 15.40 18.54
CA MET A 531 23.78 16.34 17.63
C MET A 531 22.97 17.62 17.42
N LEU A 532 21.73 17.71 17.91
CA LEU A 532 20.91 18.91 17.78
C LEU A 532 21.29 20.00 18.81
N PRO A 533 21.02 21.29 18.53
CA PRO A 533 21.51 22.41 19.35
C PRO A 533 21.12 22.44 20.83
N CYS A 534 19.96 21.88 21.20
CA CYS A 534 19.53 21.75 22.60
C CYS A 534 19.92 20.40 23.21
N GLY A 535 20.46 19.46 22.41
CA GLY A 535 20.75 18.08 22.79
C GLY A 535 19.55 17.36 23.41
N GLY A 536 19.84 16.25 24.11
CA GLY A 536 18.95 15.71 25.14
C GLY A 536 17.84 14.79 24.63
N THR A 537 18.19 13.51 24.44
CA THR A 537 17.19 12.44 24.46
C THR A 537 17.35 11.59 25.72
N ARG A 538 16.29 10.86 26.04
CA ARG A 538 16.32 9.76 27.01
C ARG A 538 17.47 8.80 26.71
N MET A 539 17.98 8.19 27.78
CA MET A 539 18.97 7.13 27.66
C MET A 539 18.35 5.96 26.88
N PRO A 540 19.03 5.42 25.85
CA PRO A 540 18.49 4.32 25.07
C PRO A 540 18.41 3.07 25.94
N LYS A 541 17.20 2.55 26.10
CA LYS A 541 16.94 1.28 26.78
C LYS A 541 16.60 0.21 25.75
N LEU A 542 17.08 -1.00 25.99
CA LEU A 542 16.80 -2.17 25.16
C LEU A 542 15.69 -3.04 25.77
N CYS A 543 14.89 -2.46 26.66
CA CYS A 543 13.84 -3.08 27.46
C CYS A 543 12.63 -2.15 27.54
N PHE A 544 11.47 -2.68 27.91
CA PHE A 544 10.26 -1.88 28.16
C PHE A 544 10.38 -1.10 29.47
N ASP A 545 9.95 0.15 29.43
CA ASP A 545 9.79 1.05 30.57
C ASP A 545 8.60 0.62 31.44
N GLY A 546 7.50 0.24 30.81
CA GLY A 546 6.28 -0.25 31.45
C GLY A 546 5.61 -1.32 30.60
N MET A 547 5.07 -2.35 31.26
CA MET A 547 4.37 -3.46 30.61
C MET A 547 3.06 -3.75 31.33
N SER A 548 1.96 -3.90 30.59
CA SER A 548 0.70 -4.32 31.19
C SER A 548 0.80 -5.68 31.86
N GLU A 549 1.63 -6.57 31.34
CA GLU A 549 1.82 -7.92 31.88
C GLU A 549 2.50 -7.93 33.25
N HIS A 550 3.23 -6.87 33.60
CA HIS A 550 3.84 -6.70 34.92
C HIS A 550 2.86 -6.20 35.99
N VAL A 551 1.67 -5.76 35.59
CA VAL A 551 0.56 -5.31 36.45
C VAL A 551 -0.77 -5.96 36.03
N ALA A 552 -0.72 -7.21 35.58
CA ALA A 552 -1.84 -7.88 34.88
C ALA A 552 -3.19 -7.81 35.62
N GLU A 553 -3.21 -8.00 36.95
CA GLU A 553 -4.45 -7.94 37.76
C GLU A 553 -5.06 -6.53 37.84
N HIS A 554 -4.21 -5.51 37.92
CA HIS A 554 -4.66 -4.11 37.94
C HIS A 554 -5.05 -3.64 36.55
N TRP A 555 -4.29 -4.07 35.54
CA TRP A 555 -4.58 -3.82 34.15
C TRP A 555 -5.91 -4.43 33.73
N SER A 556 -6.27 -5.57 34.33
CA SER A 556 -7.48 -6.28 33.97
C SER A 556 -8.74 -5.78 34.64
N THR A 557 -8.65 -5.47 35.93
CA THR A 557 -9.82 -5.13 36.74
C THR A 557 -10.00 -3.63 36.92
N GLY A 558 -8.93 -2.84 36.71
CA GLY A 558 -8.90 -1.43 37.06
C GLY A 558 -9.07 -1.16 38.57
N ILE A 559 -8.99 -2.20 39.42
CA ILE A 559 -9.36 -2.11 40.84
C ILE A 559 -8.51 -1.09 41.60
N SER A 560 -7.23 -0.99 41.24
CA SER A 560 -6.26 -0.08 41.86
C SER A 560 -6.61 1.40 41.72
N ASP A 561 -7.45 1.77 40.75
CA ASP A 561 -7.81 3.16 40.50
C ASP A 561 -9.18 3.56 41.08
N LYS A 562 -9.94 2.61 41.64
CA LYS A 562 -11.27 2.87 42.22
C LYS A 562 -11.25 3.86 43.38
N TYR A 563 -10.14 3.93 44.10
CA TYR A 563 -9.96 4.82 45.25
C TYR A 563 -9.25 6.14 44.90
N GLN A 564 -9.02 6.42 43.62
CA GLN A 564 -8.36 7.67 43.26
C GLN A 564 -9.26 8.89 43.50
N PRO A 565 -8.74 9.96 44.14
CA PRO A 565 -9.52 11.17 44.40
C PRO A 565 -10.12 11.80 43.14
N LYS A 566 -9.36 11.83 42.03
CA LYS A 566 -9.86 12.36 40.75
C LYS A 566 -10.95 11.47 40.15
N PHE A 567 -10.81 10.15 40.22
CA PHE A 567 -11.83 9.21 39.74
C PHE A 567 -13.12 9.36 40.56
N LEU A 568 -13.01 9.38 41.89
CA LEU A 568 -14.15 9.59 42.79
C LEU A 568 -14.84 10.95 42.53
N ALA A 569 -14.08 12.03 42.42
CA ALA A 569 -14.62 13.36 42.12
C ALA A 569 -15.39 13.42 40.79
N TRP A 570 -14.87 12.83 39.71
CA TRP A 570 -15.56 12.80 38.41
C TRP A 570 -16.70 11.78 38.35
N SER A 571 -16.64 10.71 39.14
CA SER A 571 -17.73 9.73 39.27
C SER A 571 -19.00 10.34 39.87
N LEU A 572 -18.87 11.37 40.71
CA LEU A 572 -19.98 12.15 41.27
C LEU A 572 -20.58 13.16 40.25
N ALA A 573 -19.88 13.47 39.16
CA ALA A 573 -20.32 14.43 38.14
C ALA A 573 -19.99 13.95 36.70
N PRO A 574 -20.55 12.82 36.24
CA PRO A 574 -20.19 12.21 34.95
C PRO A 574 -20.53 13.10 33.75
N LYS A 575 -21.61 13.89 33.81
CA LYS A 575 -21.98 14.83 32.75
C LYS A 575 -20.94 15.95 32.59
N ALA A 576 -20.39 16.46 33.69
CA ALA A 576 -19.36 17.50 33.65
C ALA A 576 -18.05 16.96 33.05
N CYS A 577 -17.73 15.69 33.32
CA CYS A 577 -16.59 14.99 32.72
C CYS A 577 -16.71 14.89 31.19
N LEU A 578 -17.90 14.53 30.68
CA LEU A 578 -18.17 14.49 29.24
C LEU A 578 -18.10 15.88 28.59
N ILE A 579 -18.64 16.92 29.25
CA ILE A 579 -18.55 18.31 28.78
C ILE A 579 -17.09 18.79 28.74
N LYS A 580 -16.30 18.49 29.77
CA LYS A 580 -14.85 18.75 29.77
C LYS A 580 -14.16 18.04 28.60
N GLY A 581 -14.51 16.78 28.35
CA GLY A 581 -14.00 16.02 27.22
C GLY A 581 -14.34 16.67 25.86
N ALA A 582 -15.61 16.99 25.64
CA ALA A 582 -16.07 17.66 24.43
C ALA A 582 -15.37 19.02 24.21
N ALA A 583 -15.24 19.84 25.25
CA ALA A 583 -14.58 21.14 25.18
C ALA A 583 -13.07 21.03 24.90
N THR A 584 -12.41 19.98 25.37
CA THR A 584 -10.96 19.76 25.16
C THR A 584 -10.64 19.00 23.88
N SER A 585 -11.65 18.46 23.18
CA SER A 585 -11.47 17.66 21.96
C SER A 585 -10.85 18.41 20.77
N ALA A 586 -11.06 19.73 20.67
CA ALA A 586 -10.53 20.53 19.57
C ALA A 586 -9.05 20.90 19.73
N THR A 587 -8.62 21.18 20.97
CA THR A 587 -7.27 21.67 21.27
C THR A 587 -6.36 20.60 21.87
N GLY A 588 -6.93 19.53 22.44
CA GLY A 588 -6.23 18.56 23.27
C GLY A 588 -5.62 19.19 24.53
N GLY A 589 -5.01 18.37 25.37
CA GLY A 589 -4.30 18.87 26.55
C GLY A 589 -3.90 17.77 27.52
N THR A 590 -2.66 17.82 27.98
CA THR A 590 -2.17 16.98 29.08
C THR A 590 -2.20 17.77 30.38
N ASP A 591 -2.81 17.18 31.42
CA ASP A 591 -2.68 17.69 32.78
C ASP A 591 -1.32 17.26 33.33
N VAL A 592 -0.67 18.18 34.05
CA VAL A 592 0.75 18.13 34.44
C VAL A 592 1.07 16.88 35.27
N SER A 593 1.91 15.99 34.72
CA SER A 593 2.70 15.04 35.52
C SER A 593 4.17 15.28 35.16
N PHE A 594 5.02 15.43 36.18
CA PHE A 594 6.46 15.53 36.03
C PHE A 594 7.06 14.29 36.68
N ALA A 595 7.47 13.33 35.87
CA ALA A 595 8.33 12.24 36.29
C ALA A 595 9.70 12.37 35.63
N SER A 596 10.76 12.22 36.41
CA SER A 596 12.12 12.11 35.89
C SER A 596 12.32 10.75 35.20
N ASP A 597 13.11 10.72 34.12
CA ASP A 597 13.51 9.45 33.49
C ASP A 597 14.37 8.61 34.45
N SER A 598 14.20 7.29 34.42
CA SER A 598 14.94 6.34 35.26
C SER A 598 15.60 5.29 34.36
N PRO A 599 16.83 4.83 34.63
CA PRO A 599 17.46 3.76 33.83
C PRO A 599 16.81 2.38 34.03
N MET A 600 15.85 2.25 34.94
CA MET A 600 15.22 0.96 35.25
C MET A 600 14.25 0.52 34.15
N CYS A 601 14.27 -0.79 33.88
CA CYS A 601 13.27 -1.48 33.07
C CYS A 601 12.02 -1.80 33.92
N SER A 602 10.90 -2.04 33.25
CA SER A 602 9.69 -2.56 33.90
C SER A 602 9.98 -3.89 34.60
N ILE A 603 9.48 -4.01 35.83
CA ILE A 603 9.54 -5.22 36.65
C ILE A 603 8.13 -5.59 37.10
N LYS A 604 7.87 -6.88 37.34
CA LYS A 604 6.59 -7.31 37.91
C LYS A 604 6.40 -6.69 39.29
N LEU A 605 5.33 -5.91 39.46
CA LEU A 605 5.00 -5.31 40.74
C LEU A 605 4.19 -6.31 41.60
N PRO A 606 4.37 -6.29 42.93
CA PRO A 606 3.47 -7.00 43.82
C PRO A 606 2.05 -6.42 43.70
N THR A 607 1.05 -7.21 44.08
CA THR A 607 -0.36 -6.81 44.07
C THR A 607 -0.61 -5.74 45.14
N LEU A 608 -0.43 -4.47 44.76
CA LEU A 608 -0.77 -3.32 45.59
C LEU A 608 -2.29 -3.13 45.65
N PRO A 609 -2.88 -2.73 46.79
CA PRO A 609 -4.31 -2.47 46.90
C PRO A 609 -4.77 -1.23 46.11
N SER A 610 -3.87 -0.26 45.88
CA SER A 610 -4.14 0.92 45.05
C SER A 610 -2.84 1.48 44.47
N PHE A 611 -2.94 2.14 43.30
CA PHE A 611 -1.83 2.88 42.70
C PHE A 611 -1.62 4.24 43.38
N PRO A 612 -0.42 4.84 43.27
CA PRO A 612 -0.20 6.21 43.72
C PRO A 612 -1.20 7.18 43.05
N PRO A 613 -1.58 8.28 43.74
CA PRO A 613 -2.46 9.30 43.17
C PRO A 613 -1.92 9.81 41.84
N SER A 614 -2.77 9.74 40.81
CA SER A 614 -2.41 10.14 39.46
C SER A 614 -2.75 11.61 39.22
N ASN A 615 -1.85 12.31 38.55
CA ASN A 615 -2.12 13.66 38.06
C ASN A 615 -2.75 13.67 36.67
N HIS A 616 -2.82 12.52 36.01
CA HIS A 616 -3.45 12.36 34.71
C HIS A 616 -4.92 12.79 34.71
N SER A 617 -5.35 13.44 33.62
CA SER A 617 -6.74 13.86 33.47
C SER A 617 -7.68 12.65 33.44
N ALA A 618 -8.84 12.78 34.08
CA ALA A 618 -9.83 11.72 34.08
C ALA A 618 -10.65 11.64 32.79
N CYS A 619 -10.80 12.78 32.11
CA CYS A 619 -11.64 12.94 30.92
C CYS A 619 -10.99 13.94 29.97
N ASN A 620 -10.84 13.56 28.70
CA ASN A 620 -10.41 14.44 27.61
C ASN A 620 -11.23 14.12 26.34
N GLY A 621 -10.87 14.69 25.18
CA GLY A 621 -11.63 14.50 23.95
C GLY A 621 -11.74 13.06 23.41
N TRP A 622 -10.91 12.12 23.87
CA TRP A 622 -11.03 10.70 23.50
C TRP A 622 -11.96 9.89 24.41
N GLY A 623 -12.32 10.42 25.58
CA GLY A 623 -13.21 9.76 26.53
C GLY A 623 -12.71 9.77 27.98
N THR A 624 -13.13 8.76 28.75
CA THR A 624 -12.78 8.57 30.17
C THR A 624 -11.55 7.67 30.34
N PHE A 625 -10.58 8.12 31.13
CA PHE A 625 -9.27 7.47 31.28
C PHE A 625 -9.14 6.63 32.55
N TYR A 626 -10.09 6.74 33.48
CA TYR A 626 -10.17 5.91 34.68
C TYR A 626 -11.34 4.93 34.64
N PRO A 627 -11.16 3.73 35.22
CA PRO A 627 -9.89 3.21 35.76
C PRO A 627 -8.86 2.96 34.64
N ARG A 628 -7.55 3.04 34.93
CA ARG A 628 -6.47 2.79 33.95
C ARG A 628 -6.34 1.28 33.72
N MET A 629 -7.28 0.75 32.96
CA MET A 629 -7.37 -0.66 32.58
C MET A 629 -7.17 -0.83 31.06
N GLY A 630 -6.89 -2.07 30.66
CA GLY A 630 -6.64 -2.48 29.29
C GLY A 630 -7.86 -2.57 28.37
N SER A 631 -9.07 -2.31 28.89
CA SER A 631 -10.30 -2.38 28.12
C SER A 631 -10.87 -1.00 27.80
N TYR A 632 -11.42 -0.88 26.60
CA TYR A 632 -12.13 0.29 26.10
C TYR A 632 -13.52 -0.13 25.63
N ASN A 633 -14.53 0.63 26.01
CA ASN A 633 -15.91 0.44 25.59
C ASN A 633 -16.25 1.55 24.60
N GLY A 634 -16.35 1.21 23.32
CA GLY A 634 -16.71 2.15 22.28
C GLY A 634 -16.46 1.59 20.87
N PRO A 635 -17.18 2.11 19.87
CA PRO A 635 -17.22 1.55 18.52
C PRO A 635 -15.92 1.75 17.72
N ALA A 636 -15.04 2.65 18.17
CA ALA A 636 -13.84 3.05 17.41
C ALA A 636 -12.57 2.41 17.97
N SER A 637 -12.02 1.43 17.25
CA SER A 637 -10.81 0.71 17.67
C SER A 637 -9.56 1.57 17.77
N LEU A 638 -9.44 2.57 16.89
CA LEU A 638 -8.33 3.51 16.91
C LEU A 638 -8.33 4.40 18.17
N THR A 639 -9.49 4.96 18.51
CA THR A 639 -9.67 5.75 19.73
C THR A 639 -9.40 4.89 20.97
N GLY A 640 -9.85 3.63 20.94
CA GLY A 640 -9.52 2.64 21.97
C GLY A 640 -8.03 2.44 22.13
N ALA A 641 -7.30 2.19 21.05
CA ALA A 641 -5.84 2.00 21.09
C ALA A 641 -5.10 3.24 21.63
N LEU A 642 -5.49 4.45 21.23
CA LEU A 642 -4.89 5.70 21.73
C LEU A 642 -5.16 5.92 23.23
N MET A 643 -6.36 5.62 23.70
CA MET A 643 -6.68 5.70 25.13
C MET A 643 -5.90 4.67 25.95
N ILE A 644 -5.79 3.43 25.45
CA ILE A 644 -4.97 2.41 26.11
C ILE A 644 -3.49 2.82 26.14
N ALA A 645 -2.97 3.41 25.06
CA ALA A 645 -1.60 3.92 25.00
C ALA A 645 -1.35 5.00 26.07
N SER A 646 -2.26 5.97 26.21
CA SER A 646 -2.20 7.02 27.25
C SER A 646 -2.26 6.44 28.67
N ARG A 647 -3.18 5.51 28.95
CA ARG A 647 -3.25 4.83 30.25
C ARG A 647 -1.95 4.10 30.59
N MET A 648 -1.36 3.39 29.64
CA MET A 648 -0.08 2.71 29.84
C MET A 648 1.07 3.69 30.06
N LYS A 649 1.08 4.83 29.35
CA LYS A 649 2.05 5.91 29.57
C LYS A 649 1.95 6.50 30.98
N SER A 650 0.73 6.76 31.47
CA SER A 650 0.48 7.21 32.85
C SER A 650 1.02 6.20 33.86
N ILE A 651 0.72 4.90 33.71
CA ILE A 651 1.26 3.86 34.59
C ILE A 651 2.80 3.81 34.53
N SER A 652 3.38 3.92 33.34
CA SER A 652 4.84 3.91 33.14
C SER A 652 5.55 5.11 33.77
N SER A 653 4.89 6.26 33.80
CA SER A 653 5.39 7.49 34.39
C SER A 653 5.22 7.53 35.91
N GLU A 654 4.04 7.16 36.41
CA GLU A 654 3.68 7.40 37.81
C GLU A 654 3.90 6.19 38.71
N VAL A 655 3.68 4.98 38.18
CA VAL A 655 3.79 3.72 38.93
C VAL A 655 5.18 3.13 38.74
N PHE A 656 5.60 2.85 37.50
CA PHE A 656 6.93 2.30 37.22
C PHE A 656 8.05 3.34 37.36
N ARG A 657 7.72 4.65 37.28
CA ARG A 657 8.68 5.77 37.31
C ARG A 657 9.84 5.59 36.32
N ALA A 658 9.53 4.97 35.18
CA ALA A 658 10.50 4.60 34.16
C ALA A 658 10.40 5.47 32.90
N THR A 659 9.24 6.10 32.67
CA THR A 659 8.98 6.99 31.53
C THR A 659 8.80 8.43 32.02
N PRO A 660 9.52 9.42 31.46
CA PRO A 660 9.30 10.80 31.82
C PRO A 660 7.99 11.35 31.25
N SER A 661 7.46 12.38 31.89
CA SER A 661 6.30 13.15 31.44
C SER A 661 6.60 14.64 31.52
N SER A 662 6.23 15.36 30.47
CA SER A 662 6.49 16.78 30.31
C SER A 662 5.26 17.55 29.78
N PHE A 663 5.21 18.84 30.07
CA PHE A 663 4.13 19.70 29.61
C PHE A 663 4.21 19.94 28.10
N GLY A 664 3.07 19.86 27.41
CA GLY A 664 2.99 20.16 25.98
C GLY A 664 3.50 19.05 25.06
N GLU A 665 3.53 17.80 25.54
CA GLU A 665 3.88 16.64 24.73
C GLU A 665 2.97 16.49 23.50
N GLN A 666 3.61 16.19 22.38
CA GLN A 666 2.95 15.86 21.13
C GLN A 666 3.01 14.35 20.89
N TRP A 667 1.96 13.85 20.24
CA TRP A 667 1.78 12.46 19.88
C TRP A 667 1.73 12.34 18.36
N GLN A 668 2.23 11.21 17.88
CA GLN A 668 2.20 10.83 16.47
C GLN A 668 1.92 9.34 16.40
N MET A 669 0.95 8.94 15.56
CA MET A 669 0.74 7.53 15.26
C MET A 669 1.69 7.11 14.13
N ILE A 670 2.33 5.95 14.27
CA ILE A 670 3.33 5.44 13.29
C ILE A 670 2.77 4.24 12.50
N SER A 671 1.82 3.50 13.07
CA SER A 671 1.16 2.34 12.44
C SER A 671 -0.23 2.16 13.06
N PRO A 672 -1.29 1.78 12.31
CA PRO A 672 -1.32 1.42 10.88
C PRO A 672 -1.28 2.61 9.90
N GLY A 673 -1.33 3.86 10.39
CA GLY A 673 -1.21 5.07 9.58
C GLY A 673 -0.32 6.10 10.26
N SER A 674 0.25 7.02 9.48
CA SER A 674 1.08 8.10 9.98
C SER A 674 0.24 9.39 10.08
N SER A 675 -0.13 9.77 11.30
CA SER A 675 -0.97 10.96 11.54
C SER A 675 -0.11 12.23 11.62
N SER A 676 -0.73 13.39 11.39
CA SER A 676 -0.13 14.66 11.80
C SER A 676 0.11 14.69 13.32
N CYS A 677 0.99 15.57 13.78
CA CYS A 677 1.22 15.74 15.21
C CYS A 677 -0.01 16.30 15.91
N PHE A 678 -0.45 15.62 16.97
CA PHE A 678 -1.62 16.00 17.74
C PHE A 678 -1.31 16.00 19.25
N ARG A 679 -2.14 16.67 20.03
CA ARG A 679 -2.08 16.63 21.50
C ARG A 679 -2.92 15.49 22.04
N GLU A 680 -2.57 15.00 23.22
CA GLU A 680 -3.38 14.00 23.89
C GLU A 680 -4.84 14.47 24.06
N GLY A 681 -5.79 13.61 23.69
CA GLY A 681 -7.22 13.95 23.74
C GLY A 681 -7.71 14.85 22.59
N GLN A 682 -6.86 15.22 21.64
CA GLN A 682 -7.27 15.97 20.44
C GLN A 682 -7.90 15.03 19.43
N ASN A 683 -9.05 15.40 18.86
CA ASN A 683 -9.65 14.67 17.75
C ASN A 683 -8.70 14.68 16.56
N ILE A 684 -8.33 13.50 16.11
CA ILE A 684 -7.54 13.31 14.91
C ILE A 684 -8.56 13.24 13.78
N GLY A 685 -8.60 14.27 12.93
CA GLY A 685 -9.36 14.19 11.68
C GLY A 685 -8.76 13.08 10.84
N ILE A 686 -9.46 11.95 10.75
CA ILE A 686 -9.14 10.87 9.82
C ILE A 686 -9.65 11.27 8.45
#